data_AF-A0A7J4R2Q6-F1
#
_entry.id   AF-A0A7J4R2Q6-F1
#
_cell.length_a   1.000
_cell.length_b   1.000
_cell.length_c   1.000
_cell.angle_alpha   90.00
_cell.angle_beta   90.00
_cell.angle_gamma   90.00
#
_symmetry.space_group_name_H-M   'P 1'
#
loop_
_entity.id
_entity.type
_entity.pdbx_description
1 polymer ?
#
loop_
_entity_poly.entity_id
_entity_poly.type
_entity_poly.pdbx_seq_one_letter_code
_entity_poly.pdbx_strand_id
1 'polypeptide(L)'
;MLRRSQTTLLTTLLVIAGLLFMSQFPTISPVSNTRPDDTDSSLIPFNTDSDDDGIPDVHEFLFSDNLSFSAVDGRLVTMNGLNSSSPDADEDTDRDGLNNTEEYCWPYPDNCNDPGFSRGLTGELDENSERMYLDPRRSDTDGDGMPDGFEVWMCARAGGFDEISQRYFCPYFDPLNASDASDDPDGDGFDVNRDGFLSVAEQYTSPEEYQYGMPSNFTTELDGLWCYATLPQGSILTQWPFISTGANASFQNLLSACTTNVTGVVGEDLWLGTDPLLDDSDRYSWDGFAVRPLYPSFGDGMPDGWEVHFGLDPLNRTNALLDNDADGWDVNRDGFVSADVSRTDSALALGEALSNLEEYYIHNDEGNTVRSGLKEVQIGVNDSSFKEYPLTFNAIPGHLSVMHHDVRSILVEDSTAYYLTRYGITSMDFETQTTQDQWFPQGIIGYEAIFVESDTGPHSIAIATSHGVHIAALQVDGFVEPIESWSSSEAIEVFAIHQLAIEGSSQQLIALGADGEGMVLEVSAGGQLTQTFDLGVNFKSALAEDGVVVTELEHGTVPGGGLVLYIGTERGMMTLESATGRDDATPSWRFFFDPNPSDIPNKIDDLRTLNLGASGNPAEVQALKLDGPNVQNPTVLWIGTPSGLHSLNLQLNDMSFGGLLEHPGNDADELAKSNNIHSVYPTGDEILVGSSA
;
A
#
# COMPACT_ATOMS: atom_id res chain seq x y z
N MET A 1 34.19 -8.22 -65.19
CA MET A 1 34.25 -7.38 -63.98
C MET A 1 34.18 -8.27 -62.73
N LEU A 2 35.25 -9.02 -62.40
CA LEU A 2 35.21 -9.98 -61.28
C LEU A 2 36.54 -10.09 -60.50
N ARG A 3 37.45 -9.12 -60.65
CA ARG A 3 38.77 -9.13 -60.00
C ARG A 3 39.03 -8.01 -59.00
N ARG A 4 38.06 -7.10 -58.76
CA ARG A 4 38.19 -6.02 -57.76
C ARG A 4 37.45 -6.29 -56.44
N SER A 5 36.40 -7.11 -56.45
CA SER A 5 35.61 -7.39 -55.23
C SER A 5 36.26 -8.43 -54.31
N GLN A 6 36.93 -9.44 -54.86
CA GLN A 6 37.61 -10.45 -54.03
C GLN A 6 38.86 -9.92 -53.33
N THR A 7 39.55 -8.93 -53.91
CA THR A 7 40.73 -8.33 -53.29
C THR A 7 40.36 -7.48 -52.07
N THR A 8 39.27 -6.71 -52.16
CA THR A 8 38.78 -5.90 -51.04
C THR A 8 38.27 -6.77 -49.89
N LEU A 9 37.55 -7.86 -50.20
CA LEU A 9 37.04 -8.79 -49.19
C LEU A 9 38.18 -9.54 -48.47
N LEU A 10 39.23 -9.95 -49.20
CA LEU A 10 40.40 -10.59 -48.60
C LEU A 10 41.19 -9.62 -47.72
N THR A 11 41.32 -8.34 -48.13
CA THR A 11 42.00 -7.34 -47.31
C THR A 11 41.21 -6.97 -46.06
N THR A 12 39.88 -6.90 -46.12
CA THR A 12 39.07 -6.65 -44.92
C THR A 12 39.08 -7.84 -43.96
N LEU A 13 39.07 -9.08 -44.47
CA LEU A 13 39.20 -10.28 -43.63
C LEU A 13 40.58 -10.40 -43.00
N LEU A 14 41.66 -10.01 -43.71
CA LEU A 14 43.02 -9.96 -43.16
C LEU A 14 43.20 -8.84 -42.13
N VAL A 15 42.51 -7.71 -42.28
CA VAL A 15 42.55 -6.61 -41.30
C VAL A 15 41.73 -6.97 -40.06
N ILE A 16 40.56 -7.60 -40.21
CA ILE A 16 39.73 -8.06 -39.09
C ILE A 16 40.42 -9.23 -38.35
N ALA A 17 41.01 -10.19 -39.07
CA ALA A 17 41.83 -11.23 -38.47
C ALA A 17 43.10 -10.65 -37.81
N GLY A 18 43.73 -9.64 -38.42
CA GLY A 18 44.87 -8.93 -37.84
C GLY A 18 44.53 -8.17 -36.54
N LEU A 19 43.33 -7.59 -36.46
CA LEU A 19 42.83 -6.93 -35.24
C LEU A 19 42.43 -7.94 -34.16
N LEU A 20 41.82 -9.07 -34.52
CA LEU A 20 41.51 -10.17 -33.59
C LEU A 20 42.78 -10.87 -33.05
N PHE A 21 43.85 -10.96 -33.85
CA PHE A 21 45.14 -11.48 -33.38
C PHE A 21 45.94 -10.45 -32.56
N MET A 22 45.69 -9.15 -32.70
CA MET A 22 46.36 -8.11 -31.91
C MET A 22 45.74 -7.91 -30.52
N SER A 23 44.51 -8.36 -30.27
CA SER A 23 43.87 -8.29 -28.94
C SER A 23 44.08 -9.55 -28.07
N GLN A 24 44.89 -10.52 -28.52
CA GLN A 24 45.18 -11.76 -27.79
C GLN A 24 46.66 -11.95 -27.41
N PHE A 25 47.49 -10.91 -27.59
CA PHE A 25 48.80 -10.91 -26.95
C PHE A 25 48.65 -10.40 -25.52
N PRO A 26 49.22 -11.08 -24.50
CA PRO A 26 49.39 -10.45 -23.21
C PRO A 26 50.17 -9.16 -23.43
N THR A 27 49.70 -8.05 -22.86
CA THR A 27 50.45 -6.80 -22.82
C THR A 27 51.80 -7.09 -22.19
N ILE A 28 52.85 -7.16 -22.99
CA ILE A 28 54.21 -7.17 -22.49
C ILE A 28 54.41 -5.77 -21.90
N SER A 29 54.43 -5.69 -20.57
CA SER A 29 54.75 -4.48 -19.84
C SER A 29 56.06 -3.90 -20.40
N PRO A 30 56.16 -2.59 -20.65
CA PRO A 30 57.42 -2.02 -21.08
C PRO A 30 58.47 -2.31 -20.01
N VAL A 31 59.51 -3.05 -20.38
CA VAL A 31 60.65 -3.28 -19.50
C VAL A 31 61.34 -1.93 -19.31
N SER A 32 61.26 -1.37 -18.10
CA SER A 32 61.80 -0.06 -17.75
C SER A 32 63.32 0.05 -17.95
N ASN A 33 64.04 -1.08 -18.03
CA ASN A 33 65.48 -1.07 -18.23
C ASN A 33 66.05 -2.28 -18.99
N THR A 34 67.11 -2.05 -19.77
CA THR A 34 67.78 -3.10 -20.56
C THR A 34 69.02 -3.69 -19.87
N ARG A 35 69.24 -3.31 -18.60
CA ARG A 35 70.30 -3.84 -17.73
C ARG A 35 69.67 -4.45 -16.47
N PRO A 36 69.95 -5.74 -16.16
CA PRO A 36 69.42 -6.42 -14.97
C PRO A 36 69.80 -5.77 -13.63
N ASP A 37 70.87 -4.98 -13.61
CA ASP A 37 71.44 -4.40 -12.40
C ASP A 37 70.83 -3.03 -12.02
N ASP A 38 70.02 -2.43 -12.91
CA ASP A 38 69.36 -1.12 -12.73
C ASP A 38 67.82 -1.26 -12.65
N THR A 39 67.33 -2.45 -12.29
CA THR A 39 65.92 -2.69 -11.95
C THR A 39 65.69 -2.18 -10.54
N ASP A 40 64.76 -1.25 -10.35
CA ASP A 40 64.34 -0.83 -9.01
C ASP A 40 63.83 -2.07 -8.26
N SER A 41 64.44 -2.40 -7.12
CA SER A 41 64.07 -3.56 -6.31
C SER A 41 62.67 -3.42 -5.70
N SER A 42 62.00 -2.29 -5.88
CA SER A 42 60.61 -2.05 -5.50
C SER A 42 59.59 -2.31 -6.62
N LEU A 43 60.01 -2.74 -7.81
CA LEU A 43 59.10 -3.19 -8.87
C LEU A 43 58.99 -4.71 -8.82
N ILE A 44 58.25 -5.19 -7.83
CA ILE A 44 57.82 -6.58 -7.73
C ILE A 44 56.99 -6.87 -9.00
N PRO A 45 57.30 -7.91 -9.80
CA PRO A 45 56.43 -8.32 -10.90
C PRO A 45 55.00 -8.53 -10.40
N PHE A 46 53.99 -8.04 -11.12
CA PHE A 46 52.55 -8.09 -10.76
C PHE A 46 51.98 -9.48 -10.43
N ASN A 47 52.76 -10.54 -10.62
CA ASN A 47 52.37 -11.93 -10.44
C ASN A 47 53.37 -12.70 -9.57
N THR A 48 54.16 -11.98 -8.77
CA THR A 48 55.02 -12.59 -7.75
C THR A 48 54.17 -12.86 -6.53
N ASP A 49 54.28 -14.07 -6.05
CA ASP A 49 53.62 -14.59 -4.85
C ASP A 49 54.78 -15.30 -4.12
N SER A 50 55.28 -14.67 -3.07
CA SER A 50 56.54 -14.99 -2.40
C SER A 50 56.40 -16.14 -1.39
N ASP A 51 55.21 -16.34 -0.84
CA ASP A 51 54.87 -17.38 0.14
C ASP A 51 53.93 -18.48 -0.40
N ASP A 52 53.56 -18.41 -1.68
CA ASP A 52 52.87 -19.44 -2.46
C ASP A 52 51.46 -19.71 -1.91
N ASP A 53 50.77 -18.66 -1.47
CA ASP A 53 49.42 -18.72 -0.89
C ASP A 53 48.30 -18.31 -1.86
N GLY A 54 48.66 -17.82 -3.04
CA GLY A 54 47.74 -17.46 -4.12
C GLY A 54 47.41 -15.97 -4.20
N ILE A 55 47.79 -15.15 -3.22
CA ILE A 55 47.64 -13.70 -3.27
C ILE A 55 48.94 -13.09 -3.80
N PRO A 56 48.91 -12.19 -4.82
CA PRO A 56 50.13 -11.55 -5.29
C PRO A 56 50.69 -10.55 -4.27
N ASP A 57 52.03 -10.53 -4.11
CA ASP A 57 52.79 -9.59 -3.27
C ASP A 57 52.37 -8.12 -3.46
N VAL A 58 51.90 -7.75 -4.67
CA VAL A 58 51.44 -6.39 -4.99
C VAL A 58 50.14 -6.06 -4.26
N HIS A 59 49.20 -6.99 -4.16
CA HIS A 59 47.95 -6.79 -3.43
C HIS A 59 48.22 -6.76 -1.92
N GLU A 60 49.04 -7.68 -1.42
CA GLU A 60 49.43 -7.68 -0.01
C GLU A 60 50.15 -6.40 0.39
N PHE A 61 50.99 -5.85 -0.48
CA PHE A 61 51.63 -4.56 -0.24
C PHE A 61 50.62 -3.40 -0.10
N LEU A 62 49.51 -3.43 -0.85
CA LEU A 62 48.46 -2.41 -0.75
C LEU A 62 47.81 -2.40 0.65
N PHE A 63 47.61 -3.59 1.24
CA PHE A 63 46.95 -3.77 2.53
C PHE A 63 47.92 -4.16 3.67
N SER A 64 49.22 -3.95 3.51
CA SER A 64 50.26 -4.36 4.48
C SER A 64 50.30 -3.55 5.78
N ASP A 65 49.73 -2.34 5.78
CA ASP A 65 49.69 -1.49 6.96
C ASP A 65 48.63 -1.99 7.96
N ASN A 66 48.97 -2.06 9.25
CA ASN A 66 47.98 -2.38 10.28
C ASN A 66 46.94 -1.26 10.42
N LEU A 67 45.67 -1.64 10.50
CA LEU A 67 44.58 -0.73 10.78
C LEU A 67 44.33 -0.64 12.29
N SER A 68 44.25 0.57 12.83
CA SER A 68 43.88 0.78 14.23
C SER A 68 42.90 1.93 14.39
N PHE A 69 41.76 1.66 15.02
CA PHE A 69 40.72 2.66 15.29
C PHE A 69 40.02 2.37 16.63
N SER A 70 39.18 3.29 17.07
CA SER A 70 38.38 3.12 18.29
C SER A 70 36.97 2.70 17.89
N ALA A 71 36.51 1.56 18.41
CA ALA A 71 35.12 1.13 18.34
C ALA A 71 34.18 2.17 18.97
N VAL A 72 32.88 2.03 18.69
CA VAL A 72 31.80 2.90 19.20
C VAL A 72 31.78 3.01 20.72
N ASP A 73 32.20 1.96 21.43
CA ASP A 73 32.26 1.88 22.89
C ASP A 73 33.62 2.28 23.50
N GLY A 74 34.60 2.65 22.66
CA GLY A 74 35.94 3.03 23.07
C GLY A 74 36.94 1.86 23.17
N ARG A 75 36.58 0.63 22.80
CA ARG A 75 37.54 -0.46 22.63
C ARG A 75 38.49 -0.15 21.48
N LEU A 76 39.77 -0.47 21.66
CA LEU A 76 40.77 -0.34 20.60
C LEU A 76 40.66 -1.53 19.65
N VAL A 77 40.37 -1.27 18.39
CA VAL A 77 40.42 -2.24 17.30
C VAL A 77 41.80 -2.19 16.67
N THR A 78 42.40 -3.34 16.39
CA THR A 78 43.69 -3.43 15.69
C THR A 78 43.67 -4.65 14.78
N MET A 79 43.56 -4.41 13.48
CA MET A 79 43.62 -5.44 12.44
C MET A 79 45.02 -5.45 11.85
N ASN A 80 45.57 -6.65 11.65
CA ASN A 80 46.88 -6.80 11.02
C ASN A 80 46.73 -6.60 9.51
N GLY A 81 47.72 -6.00 8.87
CA GLY A 81 47.77 -6.00 7.41
C GLY A 81 48.28 -7.33 6.85
N LEU A 82 48.08 -7.53 5.55
CA LEU A 82 48.52 -8.71 4.80
C LEU A 82 50.05 -8.83 4.77
N ASN A 83 50.56 -10.06 4.60
CA ASN A 83 51.98 -10.36 4.74
C ASN A 83 52.54 -11.30 3.66
N SER A 84 53.20 -10.66 2.67
CA SER A 84 53.94 -11.30 1.55
C SER A 84 55.12 -12.24 1.88
N SER A 85 55.26 -12.68 3.12
CA SER A 85 56.31 -13.59 3.55
C SER A 85 55.79 -14.73 4.43
N SER A 86 54.50 -14.75 4.73
CA SER A 86 53.86 -15.76 5.56
C SER A 86 52.44 -15.97 5.08
N PRO A 87 52.06 -17.19 4.66
CA PRO A 87 50.73 -17.45 4.12
C PRO A 87 49.64 -16.99 5.08
N ASP A 88 48.81 -16.06 4.62
CA ASP A 88 47.64 -15.53 5.35
C ASP A 88 46.37 -15.51 4.50
N ALA A 89 46.41 -16.01 3.26
CA ALA A 89 45.28 -16.16 2.33
C ALA A 89 43.98 -16.79 2.91
N ASP A 90 44.09 -17.72 3.85
CA ASP A 90 42.96 -18.43 4.48
C ASP A 90 42.46 -17.74 5.78
N GLU A 91 43.09 -16.64 6.19
CA GLU A 91 42.68 -15.90 7.39
C GLU A 91 41.53 -14.95 7.06
N ASP A 92 40.54 -14.90 7.94
CA ASP A 92 39.46 -13.90 7.98
C ASP A 92 39.87 -12.88 9.05
N THR A 93 40.51 -11.81 8.59
CA THR A 93 41.27 -10.89 9.43
C THR A 93 40.35 -9.94 10.20
N ASP A 94 39.27 -9.47 9.56
CA ASP A 94 38.29 -8.51 10.07
C ASP A 94 36.93 -9.12 10.43
N ARG A 95 36.78 -10.44 10.32
CA ARG A 95 35.68 -11.24 10.87
C ARG A 95 34.33 -10.94 10.26
N ASP A 96 34.34 -10.56 9.01
CA ASP A 96 33.15 -10.35 8.20
C ASP A 96 32.69 -11.64 7.50
N GLY A 97 33.49 -12.72 7.60
CA GLY A 97 33.17 -14.03 7.05
C GLY A 97 33.62 -14.26 5.62
N LEU A 98 34.39 -13.33 5.04
CA LEU A 98 35.25 -13.55 3.88
C LEU A 98 36.68 -13.78 4.36
N ASN A 99 37.42 -14.64 3.67
CA ASN A 99 38.87 -14.72 3.87
C ASN A 99 39.60 -13.77 2.92
N ASN A 100 40.88 -13.50 3.22
CA ASN A 100 41.73 -12.62 2.42
C ASN A 100 41.75 -13.00 0.91
N THR A 101 41.57 -14.28 0.56
CA THR A 101 41.48 -14.75 -0.83
C THR A 101 40.16 -14.38 -1.50
N GLU A 102 39.03 -14.57 -0.81
CA GLU A 102 37.68 -14.23 -1.28
C GLU A 102 37.59 -12.72 -1.56
N GLU A 103 38.16 -11.91 -0.68
CA GLU A 103 38.26 -10.45 -0.85
C GLU A 103 39.14 -10.03 -2.02
N TYR A 104 40.32 -10.64 -2.15
CA TYR A 104 41.19 -10.41 -3.32
C TYR A 104 40.52 -10.83 -4.63
N CYS A 105 39.78 -11.94 -4.62
CA CYS A 105 39.13 -12.50 -5.80
C CYS A 105 37.88 -11.73 -6.21
N TRP A 106 37.26 -10.96 -5.32
CA TRP A 106 36.05 -10.18 -5.60
C TRP A 106 36.17 -9.37 -6.90
N PRO A 107 35.18 -9.40 -7.82
CA PRO A 107 33.83 -10.01 -7.76
C PRO A 107 33.75 -11.46 -8.29
N TYR A 108 34.84 -12.20 -8.25
CA TYR A 108 34.91 -13.61 -8.67
C TYR A 108 34.95 -14.54 -7.44
N PRO A 109 34.54 -15.82 -7.58
CA PRO A 109 34.72 -16.82 -6.53
C PRO A 109 36.19 -17.02 -6.12
N ASP A 110 36.39 -17.62 -4.93
CA ASP A 110 37.68 -17.97 -4.32
C ASP A 110 38.67 -18.70 -5.27
N ASN A 111 38.17 -19.47 -6.24
CA ASN A 111 38.95 -20.18 -7.23
C ASN A 111 39.49 -19.29 -8.38
N CYS A 112 39.51 -17.96 -8.22
CA CYS A 112 39.94 -17.03 -9.26
C CYS A 112 41.39 -17.25 -9.75
N ASN A 113 42.20 -17.95 -8.94
CA ASN A 113 43.57 -18.32 -9.22
C ASN A 113 43.73 -19.66 -9.98
N ASP A 114 42.65 -20.44 -10.16
CA ASP A 114 42.73 -21.78 -10.76
C ASP A 114 43.11 -21.77 -12.26
N PRO A 115 43.96 -22.72 -12.72
CA PRO A 115 44.39 -22.84 -14.10
C PRO A 115 43.26 -23.37 -15.01
N GLY A 116 42.31 -22.51 -15.34
CA GLY A 116 41.12 -22.84 -16.13
C GLY A 116 39.95 -21.87 -15.95
N PHE A 117 40.02 -20.99 -14.95
CA PHE A 117 39.01 -19.97 -14.69
C PHE A 117 39.04 -18.89 -15.78
N SER A 118 37.89 -18.61 -16.41
CA SER A 118 37.75 -17.57 -17.42
C SER A 118 37.74 -16.19 -16.77
N ARG A 119 38.91 -15.73 -16.32
CA ARG A 119 39.03 -14.51 -15.50
C ARG A 119 39.03 -13.21 -16.29
N GLY A 120 38.47 -12.18 -15.66
CA GLY A 120 38.90 -10.79 -15.84
C GLY A 120 40.08 -10.46 -14.92
N LEU A 121 40.29 -9.16 -14.68
CA LEU A 121 41.17 -8.70 -13.60
C LEU A 121 40.31 -8.59 -12.33
N THR A 122 40.78 -9.10 -11.19
CA THR A 122 40.10 -9.01 -9.88
C THR A 122 39.97 -7.56 -9.44
N GLY A 123 38.95 -7.22 -8.66
CA GLY A 123 38.58 -5.85 -8.27
C GLY A 123 37.66 -5.17 -9.30
N GLU A 124 36.82 -4.28 -8.79
CA GLU A 124 35.95 -3.40 -9.58
C GLU A 124 36.73 -2.19 -10.10
N LEU A 125 36.18 -1.46 -11.07
CA LEU A 125 36.72 -0.16 -11.49
C LEU A 125 35.82 0.95 -10.97
N ASP A 126 36.41 1.90 -10.26
CA ASP A 126 35.71 3.10 -9.80
C ASP A 126 35.39 4.07 -10.96
N GLU A 127 34.70 5.18 -10.66
CA GLU A 127 34.40 6.24 -11.64
C GLU A 127 35.66 6.84 -12.30
N ASN A 128 36.82 6.75 -11.65
CA ASN A 128 38.11 7.24 -12.13
C ASN A 128 38.91 6.19 -12.92
N SER A 129 38.35 4.99 -13.12
CA SER A 129 39.04 3.83 -13.70
C SER A 129 40.24 3.35 -12.88
N GLU A 130 40.28 3.66 -11.59
CA GLU A 130 41.14 3.04 -10.59
C GLU A 130 40.49 1.75 -10.09
N ARG A 131 41.33 0.79 -9.70
CA ARG A 131 40.86 -0.53 -9.30
C ARG A 131 40.68 -0.56 -7.79
N MET A 132 39.50 -0.98 -7.37
CA MET A 132 39.08 -1.07 -5.99
C MET A 132 38.86 -2.54 -5.61
N TYR A 133 39.15 -2.86 -4.37
CA TYR A 133 39.12 -4.19 -3.78
C TYR A 133 38.44 -4.08 -2.42
N LEU A 134 37.85 -5.18 -1.94
CA LEU A 134 37.48 -5.33 -0.53
C LEU A 134 38.76 -5.17 0.31
N ASP A 135 38.68 -4.47 1.44
CA ASP A 135 39.81 -4.21 2.32
C ASP A 135 39.82 -5.27 3.44
N PRO A 136 40.79 -6.23 3.45
CA PRO A 136 40.86 -7.34 4.42
C PRO A 136 41.07 -6.97 5.89
N ARG A 137 40.92 -5.70 6.23
CA ARG A 137 41.11 -5.15 7.56
C ARG A 137 39.87 -4.41 8.01
N ARG A 138 38.83 -4.32 7.17
CA ARG A 138 37.61 -3.57 7.37
C ARG A 138 36.45 -4.44 6.94
N SER A 139 35.65 -4.83 7.92
CA SER A 139 34.50 -5.70 7.66
C SER A 139 33.41 -5.07 6.81
N ASP A 140 33.42 -3.74 6.66
CA ASP A 140 32.47 -2.93 5.88
C ASP A 140 33.33 -1.96 5.06
N THR A 141 33.64 -2.36 3.83
CA THR A 141 34.63 -1.69 2.98
C THR A 141 34.14 -0.32 2.51
N ASP A 142 32.87 -0.21 2.15
CA ASP A 142 32.27 1.00 1.57
C ASP A 142 31.59 1.92 2.61
N GLY A 143 31.35 1.40 3.82
CA GLY A 143 30.91 2.15 4.99
C GLY A 143 29.40 2.36 5.06
N ASP A 144 28.62 1.47 4.46
CA ASP A 144 27.17 1.57 4.33
C ASP A 144 26.40 1.02 5.56
N GLY A 145 27.08 0.25 6.41
CA GLY A 145 26.53 -0.36 7.62
C GLY A 145 26.25 -1.87 7.53
N MET A 146 26.51 -2.49 6.38
CA MET A 146 26.48 -3.93 6.17
C MET A 146 27.91 -4.48 6.03
N PRO A 147 28.22 -5.65 6.61
CA PRO A 147 29.54 -6.25 6.38
C PRO A 147 29.67 -6.92 5.02
N ASP A 148 30.85 -6.87 4.40
CA ASP A 148 31.08 -7.35 3.04
C ASP A 148 30.63 -8.81 2.89
N GLY A 149 31.02 -9.69 3.82
CA GLY A 149 30.56 -11.10 3.80
C GLY A 149 29.04 -11.30 3.93
N PHE A 150 28.31 -10.41 4.60
CA PHE A 150 26.84 -10.44 4.62
C PHE A 150 26.27 -10.02 3.26
N GLU A 151 26.77 -8.94 2.69
CA GLU A 151 26.32 -8.41 1.39
C GLU A 151 26.56 -9.41 0.26
N VAL A 152 27.76 -10.02 0.23
CA VAL A 152 28.12 -11.04 -0.73
C VAL A 152 27.18 -12.25 -0.64
N TRP A 153 26.81 -12.66 0.59
CA TRP A 153 25.84 -13.73 0.80
C TRP A 153 24.43 -13.34 0.33
N MET A 154 23.97 -12.13 0.64
CA MET A 154 22.67 -11.59 0.22
C MET A 154 22.59 -11.44 -1.31
N CYS A 155 23.63 -10.92 -1.94
CA CYS A 155 23.75 -10.84 -3.39
C CYS A 155 23.66 -12.22 -4.05
N ALA A 156 24.35 -13.23 -3.50
CA ALA A 156 24.24 -14.60 -4.01
C ALA A 156 22.81 -15.15 -3.89
N ARG A 157 22.14 -14.86 -2.77
CA ARG A 157 20.75 -15.25 -2.54
C ARG A 157 19.77 -14.55 -3.48
N ALA A 158 19.96 -13.25 -3.75
CA ALA A 158 19.18 -12.46 -4.70
C ALA A 158 19.38 -12.91 -6.16
N GLY A 159 20.26 -13.89 -6.41
CA GLY A 159 20.55 -14.40 -7.75
C GLY A 159 21.56 -13.57 -8.52
N GLY A 160 22.40 -12.80 -7.82
CA GLY A 160 23.43 -11.94 -8.42
C GLY A 160 24.61 -12.68 -9.06
N PHE A 161 24.73 -14.00 -8.89
CA PHE A 161 25.82 -14.78 -9.49
C PHE A 161 25.53 -15.17 -10.95
N ASP A 162 26.32 -14.66 -11.90
CA ASP A 162 26.23 -15.07 -13.31
C ASP A 162 27.08 -16.32 -13.59
N GLU A 163 26.43 -17.46 -13.80
CA GLU A 163 27.10 -18.73 -14.14
C GLU A 163 27.92 -18.66 -15.44
N ILE A 164 27.62 -17.75 -16.37
CA ILE A 164 28.32 -17.68 -17.67
C ILE A 164 29.65 -16.94 -17.54
N SER A 165 29.63 -15.76 -16.93
CA SER A 165 30.84 -14.97 -16.68
C SER A 165 31.57 -15.36 -15.41
N GLN A 166 30.97 -16.21 -14.57
CA GLN A 166 31.46 -16.63 -13.25
C GLN A 166 31.74 -15.43 -12.34
N ARG A 167 30.87 -14.42 -12.36
CA ARG A 167 31.04 -13.14 -11.67
C ARG A 167 29.77 -12.79 -10.86
N TYR A 168 29.96 -12.20 -9.69
CA TYR A 168 28.89 -11.57 -8.92
C TYR A 168 28.52 -10.20 -9.48
N PHE A 169 27.22 -9.93 -9.59
CA PHE A 169 26.64 -8.64 -9.95
C PHE A 169 25.56 -8.32 -8.91
N CYS A 170 25.86 -7.35 -8.04
CA CYS A 170 25.07 -7.06 -6.86
C CYS A 170 24.44 -5.68 -7.00
N PRO A 171 23.15 -5.58 -7.39
CA PRO A 171 22.48 -4.29 -7.53
C PRO A 171 21.92 -3.73 -6.21
N TYR A 172 21.80 -4.55 -5.17
CA TYR A 172 21.13 -4.19 -3.89
C TYR A 172 22.02 -4.41 -2.64
N PHE A 173 23.18 -5.05 -2.80
CA PHE A 173 24.09 -5.44 -1.71
C PHE A 173 25.52 -5.46 -2.28
N ASP A 174 26.03 -4.28 -2.65
CA ASP A 174 27.32 -4.10 -3.30
C ASP A 174 28.39 -3.67 -2.28
N PRO A 175 29.28 -4.58 -1.84
CA PRO A 175 30.25 -4.32 -0.75
C PRO A 175 31.36 -3.31 -1.10
N LEU A 176 31.27 -2.70 -2.27
CA LEU A 176 32.20 -1.70 -2.77
C LEU A 176 31.52 -0.37 -3.04
N ASN A 177 30.21 -0.26 -2.89
CA ASN A 177 29.45 0.91 -3.26
C ASN A 177 28.24 1.14 -2.35
N ALA A 178 28.44 2.02 -1.37
CA ALA A 178 27.48 2.43 -0.34
C ALA A 178 26.23 3.20 -0.84
N SER A 179 25.83 3.05 -2.10
CA SER A 179 24.60 3.64 -2.63
C SER A 179 23.34 2.93 -2.13
N ASP A 180 23.48 1.68 -1.72
CA ASP A 180 22.46 0.78 -1.15
C ASP A 180 22.25 0.97 0.36
N ALA A 181 23.03 1.84 1.02
CA ALA A 181 22.81 2.25 2.41
C ALA A 181 21.38 2.74 2.74
N SER A 182 20.65 3.21 1.72
CA SER A 182 19.27 3.71 1.84
C SER A 182 18.28 2.91 1.00
N ASP A 183 18.69 1.75 0.49
CA ASP A 183 17.79 0.89 -0.27
C ASP A 183 16.92 0.06 0.69
N ASP A 184 15.68 -0.13 0.26
CA ASP A 184 14.61 -0.87 0.94
C ASP A 184 13.99 -1.78 -0.14
N PRO A 185 14.60 -2.97 -0.39
CA PRO A 185 14.27 -3.81 -1.55
C PRO A 185 12.90 -4.48 -1.48
N ASP A 186 12.38 -4.76 -0.28
CA ASP A 186 11.05 -5.34 -0.07
C ASP A 186 9.96 -4.28 0.19
N GLY A 187 10.35 -3.04 0.51
CA GLY A 187 9.45 -1.89 0.57
C GLY A 187 8.54 -1.92 1.79
N ASP A 188 9.05 -2.45 2.91
CA ASP A 188 8.28 -2.73 4.12
C ASP A 188 8.24 -1.52 5.10
N GLY A 189 8.95 -0.44 4.75
CA GLY A 189 8.78 0.88 5.36
C GLY A 189 7.37 1.44 5.18
N PHE A 190 6.97 2.35 6.09
CA PHE A 190 5.63 2.93 6.06
C PHE A 190 5.63 4.43 6.35
N ASP A 191 4.67 5.15 5.75
CA ASP A 191 4.51 6.60 5.89
C ASP A 191 4.02 6.97 7.31
N VAL A 192 4.98 7.10 8.22
CA VAL A 192 4.78 7.43 9.64
C VAL A 192 4.05 8.76 9.78
N ASN A 193 4.44 9.76 8.97
CA ASN A 193 3.93 11.12 9.10
C ASN A 193 2.58 11.33 8.35
N ARG A 194 2.21 10.38 7.49
CA ARG A 194 0.97 10.29 6.70
C ARG A 194 0.81 11.41 5.68
N ASP A 195 1.90 11.93 5.12
CA ASP A 195 1.86 12.95 4.06
C ASP A 195 1.68 12.38 2.65
N GLY A 196 1.55 11.05 2.54
CA GLY A 196 1.37 10.30 1.30
C GLY A 196 2.69 9.97 0.59
N PHE A 197 3.85 10.24 1.20
CA PHE A 197 5.16 9.94 0.63
C PHE A 197 6.04 9.22 1.64
N LEU A 198 6.67 8.13 1.19
CA LEU A 198 7.71 7.49 1.97
C LEU A 198 9.03 8.26 1.82
N SER A 199 9.49 8.89 2.89
CA SER A 199 10.84 9.46 2.94
C SER A 199 11.88 8.40 3.30
N VAL A 200 13.17 8.67 3.04
CA VAL A 200 14.27 7.75 3.43
C VAL A 200 14.30 7.49 4.94
N ALA A 201 13.79 8.41 5.76
CA ALA A 201 13.71 8.22 7.21
C ALA A 201 12.51 7.38 7.66
N GLU A 202 11.63 7.01 6.74
CA GLU A 202 10.43 6.20 6.95
C GLU A 202 10.54 4.82 6.27
N GLN A 203 11.58 4.62 5.47
CA GLN A 203 12.01 3.31 4.99
C GLN A 203 12.60 2.51 6.15
N TYR A 204 12.53 1.19 6.05
CA TYR A 204 13.29 0.30 6.90
C TYR A 204 14.39 -0.33 6.03
N THR A 205 15.57 0.24 6.15
CA THR A 205 16.64 0.03 5.16
C THR A 205 17.41 -1.27 5.42
N SER A 206 18.02 -1.84 4.39
CA SER A 206 18.78 -3.10 4.53
C SER A 206 19.85 -3.11 5.65
N PRO A 207 20.59 -2.00 5.89
CA PRO A 207 21.49 -1.93 7.05
C PRO A 207 20.75 -1.95 8.40
N GLU A 208 19.58 -1.30 8.52
CA GLU A 208 18.78 -1.29 9.75
C GLU A 208 18.24 -2.69 10.08
N GLU A 209 17.83 -3.41 9.06
CA GLU A 209 17.37 -4.80 9.14
C GLU A 209 18.45 -5.78 9.58
N TYR A 210 19.63 -5.70 8.94
CA TYR A 210 20.80 -6.48 9.36
C TYR A 210 21.13 -6.22 10.83
N GLN A 211 21.09 -4.95 11.25
CA GLN A 211 21.44 -4.52 12.60
C GLN A 211 20.32 -4.72 13.63
N TYR A 212 19.15 -5.25 13.24
CA TYR A 212 18.05 -5.46 14.17
C TYR A 212 18.47 -6.34 15.36
N GLY A 213 18.17 -5.86 16.57
CA GLY A 213 18.55 -6.50 17.83
C GLY A 213 20.03 -6.41 18.21
N MET A 214 20.87 -5.75 17.39
CA MET A 214 22.30 -5.61 17.63
C MET A 214 22.58 -4.66 18.82
N PRO A 215 23.44 -5.04 19.79
CA PRO A 215 23.81 -4.17 20.89
C PRO A 215 24.56 -2.91 20.43
N SER A 216 24.29 -1.77 21.06
CA SER A 216 24.98 -0.49 20.77
C SER A 216 26.51 -0.48 20.92
N ASN A 217 27.10 -1.52 21.53
CA ASN A 217 28.54 -1.68 21.69
C ASN A 217 29.16 -2.71 20.73
N PHE A 218 28.38 -3.22 19.78
CA PHE A 218 28.81 -4.20 18.80
C PHE A 218 29.77 -3.57 17.77
N THR A 219 30.78 -4.31 17.36
CA THR A 219 31.71 -3.91 16.31
C THR A 219 32.18 -5.18 15.62
N THR A 220 31.88 -5.33 14.33
CA THR A 220 32.10 -6.57 13.57
C THR A 220 33.55 -7.05 13.65
N GLU A 221 34.53 -6.13 13.55
CA GLU A 221 35.96 -6.47 13.64
C GLU A 221 36.41 -7.02 15.00
N LEU A 222 35.60 -6.83 16.05
CA LEU A 222 35.86 -7.38 17.39
C LEU A 222 34.95 -8.55 17.74
N ASP A 223 33.68 -8.47 17.36
CA ASP A 223 32.61 -9.31 17.86
C ASP A 223 32.11 -10.34 16.82
N GLY A 224 32.53 -10.19 15.56
CA GLY A 224 32.15 -11.03 14.41
C GLY A 224 30.87 -10.55 13.71
N LEU A 225 30.37 -11.33 12.76
CA LEU A 225 29.08 -11.12 12.09
C LEU A 225 27.88 -11.27 13.05
N TRP A 226 26.79 -10.54 12.77
CA TRP A 226 25.52 -10.62 13.49
C TRP A 226 24.71 -11.90 13.14
N CYS A 227 25.30 -13.04 13.47
CA CYS A 227 24.69 -14.37 13.31
C CYS A 227 25.02 -15.29 14.48
N TYR A 228 24.31 -16.42 14.54
CA TYR A 228 24.54 -17.46 15.53
C TYR A 228 24.79 -18.81 14.83
N ALA A 229 25.95 -19.42 15.07
CA ALA A 229 26.33 -20.70 14.48
C ALA A 229 26.86 -21.71 15.50
N THR A 230 26.55 -22.98 15.28
CA THR A 230 26.94 -24.13 16.10
C THR A 230 28.13 -24.86 15.48
N LEU A 231 29.32 -24.27 15.63
CA LEU A 231 30.55 -24.82 15.05
C LEU A 231 30.82 -26.29 15.45
N PRO A 232 31.31 -27.14 14.53
CA PRO A 232 31.75 -26.83 13.16
C PRO A 232 30.68 -27.16 12.09
N GLN A 233 29.45 -27.47 12.51
CA GLN A 233 28.33 -27.68 11.59
C GLN A 233 27.51 -26.40 11.49
N GLY A 234 26.56 -26.38 10.58
CA GLY A 234 25.53 -25.35 10.57
C GLY A 234 24.29 -25.89 9.89
N SER A 235 23.44 -25.03 9.33
CA SER A 235 22.12 -25.46 8.90
C SER A 235 22.17 -26.37 7.67
N ILE A 236 21.23 -27.32 7.63
CA ILE A 236 20.90 -28.10 6.43
C ILE A 236 19.92 -27.36 5.51
N LEU A 237 19.32 -26.27 6.02
CA LEU A 237 18.39 -25.43 5.29
C LEU A 237 19.19 -24.33 4.58
N THR A 238 18.71 -23.94 3.41
CA THR A 238 19.35 -22.94 2.53
C THR A 238 18.48 -21.69 2.36
N GLN A 239 17.39 -21.60 3.12
CA GLN A 239 16.47 -20.47 3.11
C GLN A 239 16.74 -19.59 4.32
N TRP A 240 16.40 -18.31 4.22
CA TRP A 240 16.42 -17.39 5.35
C TRP A 240 15.66 -17.97 6.56
N PRO A 241 16.11 -17.70 7.81
CA PRO A 241 17.35 -17.00 8.20
C PRO A 241 18.58 -17.93 8.27
N PHE A 242 18.49 -19.16 7.75
CA PHE A 242 19.49 -20.19 8.01
C PHE A 242 20.76 -20.04 7.18
N ILE A 243 21.91 -20.20 7.86
CA ILE A 243 23.24 -20.23 7.25
C ILE A 243 23.58 -21.69 6.92
N SER A 244 23.56 -22.01 5.63
CA SER A 244 23.75 -23.37 5.12
C SER A 244 25.18 -23.89 5.29
N THR A 245 25.36 -25.22 5.39
CA THR A 245 26.70 -25.84 5.52
C THR A 245 26.99 -27.00 4.58
N GLY A 246 28.28 -27.28 4.41
CA GLY A 246 28.80 -28.40 3.63
C GLY A 246 29.16 -28.01 2.19
N ALA A 247 29.41 -29.03 1.35
CA ALA A 247 29.93 -28.86 -0.02
C ALA A 247 28.99 -28.11 -0.99
N ASN A 248 27.76 -27.80 -0.58
CA ASN A 248 26.78 -27.04 -1.36
C ASN A 248 26.54 -25.63 -0.81
N ALA A 249 27.19 -25.23 0.29
CA ALA A 249 27.14 -23.87 0.81
C ALA A 249 28.06 -22.99 -0.05
N SER A 250 27.56 -21.83 -0.47
CA SER A 250 28.33 -20.87 -1.28
C SER A 250 29.52 -20.30 -0.55
N PHE A 251 29.38 -20.07 0.76
CA PHE A 251 30.42 -19.48 1.62
C PHE A 251 30.54 -20.32 2.91
N GLN A 252 31.71 -20.93 3.13
CA GLN A 252 31.92 -21.81 4.29
C GLN A 252 32.45 -21.06 5.52
N ASN A 253 33.06 -19.88 5.31
CA ASN A 253 33.76 -19.09 6.32
C ASN A 253 32.82 -18.27 7.21
N LEU A 254 31.61 -17.96 6.73
CA LEU A 254 30.58 -17.22 7.47
C LEU A 254 30.27 -17.76 8.87
N LEU A 255 30.25 -19.09 9.04
CA LEU A 255 29.91 -19.71 10.33
C LEU A 255 30.94 -19.37 11.42
N SER A 256 32.22 -19.34 11.07
CA SER A 256 33.31 -19.04 12.00
C SER A 256 33.36 -17.57 12.37
N ALA A 257 32.85 -16.70 11.50
CA ALA A 257 32.74 -15.27 11.72
C ALA A 257 31.55 -14.90 12.62
N CYS A 258 30.55 -15.76 12.80
CA CYS A 258 29.40 -15.46 13.66
C CYS A 258 29.79 -15.10 15.11
N THR A 259 29.08 -14.11 15.65
CA THR A 259 29.31 -13.67 17.01
C THR A 259 29.06 -14.75 18.06
N THR A 260 29.89 -14.75 19.09
CA THR A 260 29.75 -15.65 20.25
C THR A 260 29.06 -14.98 21.44
N ASN A 261 28.75 -13.69 21.32
CA ASN A 261 28.27 -12.86 22.43
C ASN A 261 26.75 -12.63 22.39
N VAL A 262 25.99 -13.69 22.12
CA VAL A 262 24.52 -13.66 22.02
C VAL A 262 23.89 -14.73 22.93
N THR A 263 22.75 -14.39 23.53
CA THR A 263 22.03 -15.30 24.44
C THR A 263 20.54 -15.25 24.14
N GLY A 264 19.84 -16.38 24.30
CA GLY A 264 18.39 -16.43 24.08
C GLY A 264 17.98 -16.54 22.61
N VAL A 265 18.91 -16.92 21.73
CA VAL A 265 18.64 -17.15 20.31
C VAL A 265 17.60 -18.26 20.13
N VAL A 266 16.58 -17.98 19.30
CA VAL A 266 15.55 -18.94 18.92
C VAL A 266 15.95 -19.60 17.60
N GLY A 267 16.51 -20.81 17.69
CA GLY A 267 17.02 -21.56 16.55
C GLY A 267 18.55 -21.74 16.62
N GLU A 268 19.09 -22.38 15.59
CA GLU A 268 20.52 -22.66 15.46
C GLU A 268 20.93 -22.32 14.01
N ASP A 269 22.15 -21.82 13.83
CA ASP A 269 22.79 -21.60 12.53
C ASP A 269 22.04 -20.62 11.63
N LEU A 270 21.87 -19.38 12.09
CA LEU A 270 21.02 -18.36 11.47
C LEU A 270 21.54 -16.92 11.62
N TRP A 271 21.09 -16.05 10.72
CA TRP A 271 21.16 -14.59 10.86
C TRP A 271 20.21 -14.10 11.94
N LEU A 272 20.66 -13.11 12.72
CA LEU A 272 19.89 -12.67 13.90
C LEU A 272 18.89 -11.54 13.61
N GLY A 273 19.19 -10.68 12.62
CA GLY A 273 18.33 -9.59 12.16
C GLY A 273 17.09 -10.03 11.38
N THR A 274 16.44 -9.06 10.72
CA THR A 274 15.33 -9.27 9.76
C THR A 274 15.88 -9.48 8.35
N ASP A 275 15.00 -9.81 7.39
CA ASP A 275 15.31 -10.22 6.03
C ASP A 275 15.15 -9.08 5.01
N PRO A 276 16.25 -8.48 4.48
CA PRO A 276 16.14 -7.35 3.56
C PRO A 276 15.55 -7.60 2.17
N LEU A 277 14.96 -8.78 1.97
CA LEU A 277 14.33 -9.19 0.73
C LEU A 277 12.88 -9.67 0.97
N LEU A 278 12.40 -9.69 2.21
CA LEU A 278 11.07 -10.15 2.60
C LEU A 278 10.52 -9.30 3.73
N ASP A 279 9.38 -8.68 3.46
CA ASP A 279 8.68 -7.72 4.31
C ASP A 279 8.29 -8.21 5.72
N ASP A 280 8.24 -9.52 5.96
CA ASP A 280 7.74 -10.10 7.22
C ASP A 280 8.62 -11.30 7.67
N SER A 281 9.56 -11.01 8.57
CA SER A 281 10.66 -11.89 9.00
C SER A 281 10.34 -12.81 10.15
N ASP A 282 9.08 -12.87 10.53
CA ASP A 282 8.57 -13.67 11.62
C ASP A 282 9.01 -15.14 11.55
N ARG A 283 9.74 -15.59 12.57
CA ARG A 283 10.35 -16.93 12.59
C ARG A 283 9.95 -17.81 13.76
N TYR A 284 9.37 -17.23 14.81
CA TYR A 284 8.90 -18.00 15.96
C TYR A 284 7.58 -17.48 16.53
N SER A 285 6.89 -18.32 17.30
CA SER A 285 5.74 -17.92 18.11
C SER A 285 5.87 -18.43 19.54
N TRP A 286 5.19 -17.80 20.47
CA TRP A 286 5.14 -18.15 21.88
C TRP A 286 3.74 -18.63 22.25
N ASP A 287 3.62 -19.90 22.65
CA ASP A 287 2.32 -20.54 22.94
C ASP A 287 1.86 -20.37 24.40
N GLY A 288 2.47 -19.47 25.17
CA GLY A 288 2.24 -19.34 26.61
C GLY A 288 3.17 -20.18 27.49
N PHE A 289 3.85 -21.17 26.90
CA PHE A 289 4.70 -22.13 27.63
C PHE A 289 6.06 -22.34 26.98
N ALA A 290 6.13 -22.32 25.65
CA ALA A 290 7.32 -22.62 24.86
C ALA A 290 7.37 -21.77 23.60
N VAL A 291 8.60 -21.52 23.15
CA VAL A 291 8.86 -20.93 21.83
C VAL A 291 8.78 -22.02 20.76
N ARG A 292 8.07 -21.72 19.67
CA ARG A 292 7.80 -22.61 18.53
C ARG A 292 8.36 -21.98 17.26
N PRO A 293 9.39 -22.59 16.64
CA PRO A 293 9.82 -22.19 15.30
C PRO A 293 8.69 -22.37 14.29
N LEU A 294 8.54 -21.42 13.36
CA LEU A 294 7.42 -21.39 12.40
C LEU A 294 7.74 -22.02 11.05
N TYR A 295 9.02 -22.32 10.79
CA TYR A 295 9.50 -22.85 9.51
C TYR A 295 8.68 -24.06 8.98
N PRO A 296 8.26 -24.04 7.70
CA PRO A 296 8.56 -23.06 6.65
C PRO A 296 7.51 -21.94 6.49
N SER A 297 6.59 -21.77 7.43
CA SER A 297 5.68 -20.62 7.44
C SER A 297 6.44 -19.45 8.05
N PHE A 298 6.56 -18.37 7.31
CA PHE A 298 6.97 -17.08 7.84
C PHE A 298 5.72 -16.22 7.99
N GLY A 299 5.87 -15.13 8.72
CA GLY A 299 4.92 -14.04 8.70
C GLY A 299 3.74 -14.08 9.66
N ASP A 300 3.39 -12.93 10.23
CA ASP A 300 2.11 -12.70 10.88
C ASP A 300 1.16 -11.79 10.10
N GLY A 301 1.65 -11.11 9.06
CA GLY A 301 0.90 -10.16 8.25
C GLY A 301 1.16 -8.70 8.61
N MET A 302 2.00 -8.42 9.61
CA MET A 302 2.58 -7.10 9.86
C MET A 302 4.00 -7.05 9.25
N PRO A 303 4.39 -5.95 8.59
CA PRO A 303 5.75 -5.79 8.08
C PRO A 303 6.77 -5.50 9.18
N ASP A 304 8.03 -5.85 8.96
CA ASP A 304 9.09 -5.69 9.97
C ASP A 304 9.30 -4.21 10.34
N GLY A 305 9.31 -3.31 9.34
CA GLY A 305 9.42 -1.87 9.53
C GLY A 305 8.31 -1.30 10.43
N TRP A 306 7.08 -1.80 10.28
CA TRP A 306 5.95 -1.47 11.16
C TRP A 306 6.20 -1.92 12.59
N GLU A 307 6.56 -3.19 12.76
CA GLU A 307 6.79 -3.78 14.08
C GLU A 307 7.91 -3.07 14.84
N VAL A 308 9.04 -2.80 14.19
CA VAL A 308 10.18 -2.10 14.80
C VAL A 308 9.80 -0.69 15.23
N HIS A 309 9.05 0.05 14.41
CA HIS A 309 8.63 1.41 14.75
C HIS A 309 7.78 1.47 16.03
N PHE A 310 6.85 0.52 16.20
CA PHE A 310 5.99 0.44 17.38
C PHE A 310 6.63 -0.35 18.54
N GLY A 311 7.86 -0.84 18.38
CA GLY A 311 8.59 -1.57 19.41
C GLY A 311 8.08 -2.99 19.65
N LEU A 312 7.42 -3.58 18.66
CA LEU A 312 7.13 -5.01 18.57
C LEU A 312 8.40 -5.77 18.15
N ASP A 313 8.39 -7.09 18.29
CA ASP A 313 9.51 -7.94 17.86
C ASP A 313 9.20 -8.55 16.47
N PRO A 314 9.77 -8.04 15.35
CA PRO A 314 9.57 -8.54 13.97
C PRO A 314 9.90 -10.02 13.71
N LEU A 315 10.38 -10.71 14.74
CA LEU A 315 10.72 -12.12 14.67
C LEU A 315 9.67 -13.00 15.37
N ASN A 316 8.71 -12.38 16.07
CA ASN A 316 7.75 -13.00 16.96
C ASN A 316 6.28 -12.72 16.62
N ARG A 317 5.75 -13.62 15.80
CA ARG A 317 4.37 -13.82 15.34
C ARG A 317 3.25 -13.75 16.36
N THR A 318 3.60 -13.82 17.64
CA THR A 318 2.61 -13.68 18.72
C THR A 318 2.19 -12.23 18.89
N ASN A 319 3.02 -11.28 18.44
CA ASN A 319 2.82 -9.85 18.64
C ASN A 319 1.56 -9.39 17.88
N ALA A 320 1.30 -9.89 16.68
CA ALA A 320 0.06 -9.61 15.92
C ALA A 320 -1.23 -9.69 16.73
N LEU A 321 -1.39 -10.67 17.64
CA LEU A 321 -2.65 -10.90 18.37
C LEU A 321 -2.68 -10.27 19.76
N LEU A 322 -1.63 -9.55 20.16
CA LEU A 322 -1.60 -8.84 21.42
C LEU A 322 -2.24 -7.45 21.26
N ASP A 323 -2.96 -7.03 22.29
CA ASP A 323 -3.48 -5.69 22.46
C ASP A 323 -2.71 -5.08 23.65
N ASN A 324 -1.65 -4.35 23.32
CA ASN A 324 -0.66 -3.89 24.30
C ASN A 324 -1.14 -2.67 25.09
N ASP A 325 -2.01 -1.84 24.52
CA ASP A 325 -2.51 -0.60 25.11
C ASP A 325 -3.95 -0.72 25.65
N ALA A 326 -4.62 -1.84 25.37
CA ALA A 326 -5.93 -2.23 25.87
C ALA A 326 -7.04 -1.25 25.50
N ASP A 327 -7.03 -0.76 24.27
CA ASP A 327 -7.98 0.22 23.75
C ASP A 327 -9.22 -0.39 23.06
N GLY A 328 -9.29 -1.73 23.01
CA GLY A 328 -10.46 -2.49 22.56
C GLY A 328 -11.77 -2.15 23.29
N TRP A 329 -12.91 -2.44 22.64
CA TRP A 329 -14.24 -2.06 23.11
C TRP A 329 -15.13 -3.27 23.39
N ASP A 330 -15.73 -3.31 24.59
CA ASP A 330 -16.74 -4.32 24.98
C ASP A 330 -18.06 -4.08 24.22
N VAL A 331 -18.10 -4.60 22.98
CA VAL A 331 -19.23 -4.47 22.03
C VAL A 331 -20.48 -5.11 22.62
N ASN A 332 -20.32 -6.28 23.24
CA ASN A 332 -21.45 -7.09 23.71
C ASN A 332 -21.95 -6.67 25.12
N ARG A 333 -21.17 -5.86 25.83
CA ARG A 333 -21.42 -5.29 27.16
C ARG A 333 -21.51 -6.35 28.26
N ASP A 334 -20.75 -7.44 28.17
CA ASP A 334 -20.68 -8.48 29.20
C ASP A 334 -19.69 -8.15 30.32
N GLY A 335 -18.95 -7.04 30.18
CA GLY A 335 -18.01 -6.51 31.15
C GLY A 335 -16.56 -6.97 30.93
N PHE A 336 -16.26 -7.65 29.83
CA PHE A 336 -14.91 -8.06 29.45
C PHE A 336 -14.64 -7.67 28.00
N VAL A 337 -13.37 -7.40 27.69
CA VAL A 337 -12.89 -7.28 26.32
C VAL A 337 -12.23 -8.61 25.99
N SER A 338 -12.83 -9.37 25.09
CA SER A 338 -12.31 -10.66 24.65
C SER A 338 -11.11 -10.49 23.70
N ALA A 339 -10.02 -11.21 23.98
CA ALA A 339 -8.82 -11.17 23.14
C ALA A 339 -9.01 -11.93 21.82
N ASP A 340 -8.24 -11.54 20.81
CA ASP A 340 -8.21 -12.25 19.54
C ASP A 340 -7.59 -13.64 19.66
N VAL A 341 -8.25 -14.61 19.01
CA VAL A 341 -7.85 -16.02 19.09
C VAL A 341 -7.07 -16.49 17.86
N SER A 342 -7.15 -15.75 16.75
CA SER A 342 -6.55 -16.09 15.46
C SER A 342 -6.59 -14.89 14.51
N ARG A 343 -5.61 -14.80 13.62
CA ARG A 343 -5.42 -13.73 12.62
C ARG A 343 -6.36 -13.80 11.41
N THR A 344 -7.33 -14.71 11.42
CA THR A 344 -8.33 -14.82 10.34
C THR A 344 -9.39 -13.76 10.55
N ASP A 345 -9.87 -13.09 9.50
CA ASP A 345 -10.87 -12.02 9.59
C ASP A 345 -12.11 -12.41 10.42
N SER A 346 -12.56 -13.66 10.27
CA SER A 346 -13.72 -14.18 11.03
C SER A 346 -13.46 -14.33 12.52
N ALA A 347 -12.20 -14.47 12.94
CA ALA A 347 -11.81 -14.59 14.34
C ALA A 347 -11.51 -13.22 14.96
N LEU A 348 -10.86 -12.33 14.21
CA LEU A 348 -10.67 -10.92 14.59
C LEU A 348 -12.03 -10.24 14.80
N ALA A 349 -12.97 -10.39 13.86
CA ALA A 349 -14.34 -9.87 13.99
C ALA A 349 -15.16 -10.46 15.15
N LEU A 350 -14.70 -11.53 15.79
CA LEU A 350 -15.32 -12.10 17.00
C LEU A 350 -14.64 -11.62 18.28
N GLY A 351 -13.38 -11.19 18.21
CA GLY A 351 -12.69 -10.53 19.30
C GLY A 351 -13.22 -9.12 19.53
N GLU A 352 -12.89 -8.59 20.71
CA GLU A 352 -13.24 -7.22 21.12
C GLU A 352 -12.01 -6.39 21.44
N ALA A 353 -10.87 -7.06 21.68
CA ALA A 353 -9.56 -6.43 21.70
C ALA A 353 -9.30 -5.82 20.33
N LEU A 354 -8.55 -4.72 20.29
CA LEU A 354 -8.02 -4.20 19.05
C LEU A 354 -6.55 -4.63 19.01
N SER A 355 -6.25 -5.73 18.33
CA SER A 355 -4.89 -6.27 18.32
C SER A 355 -3.95 -5.48 17.41
N ASN A 356 -2.63 -5.60 17.62
CA ASN A 356 -1.63 -4.91 16.80
C ASN A 356 -1.83 -5.17 15.28
N LEU A 357 -2.29 -6.36 14.90
CA LEU A 357 -2.61 -6.69 13.51
C LEU A 357 -3.83 -5.92 12.99
N GLU A 358 -4.88 -5.77 13.81
CA GLU A 358 -6.04 -4.96 13.43
C GLU A 358 -5.68 -3.47 13.35
N GLU A 359 -4.81 -2.98 14.23
CA GLU A 359 -4.25 -1.63 14.12
C GLU A 359 -3.49 -1.44 12.80
N TYR A 360 -2.67 -2.42 12.42
CA TYR A 360 -1.98 -2.41 11.13
C TYR A 360 -2.96 -2.41 9.96
N TYR A 361 -4.01 -3.24 9.98
CA TYR A 361 -5.04 -3.22 8.94
C TYR A 361 -5.83 -1.91 8.88
N ILE A 362 -6.05 -1.24 10.02
CA ILE A 362 -6.65 0.10 10.05
C ILE A 362 -5.69 1.13 9.45
N HIS A 363 -4.39 0.98 9.68
CA HIS A 363 -3.38 1.85 9.11
C HIS A 363 -3.26 1.66 7.58
N ASN A 364 -3.11 0.41 7.14
CA ASN A 364 -2.92 0.01 5.75
C ASN A 364 -4.24 -0.50 5.15
N ASP A 365 -5.03 0.41 4.59
CA ASP A 365 -6.30 0.10 3.91
C ASP A 365 -6.06 -0.16 2.42
N GLU A 366 -5.66 -1.38 2.10
CA GLU A 366 -5.41 -1.86 0.73
C GLU A 366 -4.42 -0.95 -0.05
N GLY A 367 -3.36 -0.48 0.62
CA GLY A 367 -2.34 0.43 0.07
C GLY A 367 -2.61 1.92 0.30
N ASN A 368 -3.67 2.28 1.03
CA ASN A 368 -3.93 3.64 1.47
C ASN A 368 -3.65 3.81 2.97
N THR A 369 -2.89 4.84 3.34
CA THR A 369 -2.74 5.25 4.74
C THR A 369 -3.99 5.98 5.20
N VAL A 370 -4.74 5.43 6.16
CA VAL A 370 -5.99 6.03 6.63
C VAL A 370 -5.73 7.03 7.76
N ARG A 371 -6.41 8.18 7.69
CA ARG A 371 -6.51 9.15 8.79
C ARG A 371 -7.96 9.50 9.04
N SER A 372 -8.32 9.59 10.31
CA SER A 372 -9.66 9.98 10.72
C SER A 372 -9.94 11.45 10.39
N GLY A 373 -10.95 11.69 9.54
CA GLY A 373 -11.31 13.02 9.05
C GLY A 373 -11.80 12.96 7.60
N LEU A 374 -11.63 14.07 6.88
CA LEU A 374 -11.82 14.13 5.43
C LEU A 374 -10.53 14.53 4.73
N LYS A 375 -10.32 13.96 3.55
CA LYS A 375 -9.24 14.29 2.63
C LYS A 375 -9.84 14.88 1.36
N GLU A 376 -9.40 16.07 0.97
CA GLU A 376 -9.77 16.71 -0.30
C GLU A 376 -8.56 16.73 -1.23
N VAL A 377 -8.76 16.25 -2.46
CA VAL A 377 -7.79 16.35 -3.55
C VAL A 377 -8.41 17.21 -4.66
N GLN A 378 -7.67 18.20 -5.15
CA GLN A 378 -8.14 19.07 -6.21
C GLN A 378 -7.77 18.51 -7.58
N ILE A 379 -8.79 18.25 -8.41
CA ILE A 379 -8.59 17.75 -9.77
C ILE A 379 -7.87 18.81 -10.62
N GLY A 380 -6.83 18.38 -11.36
CA GLY A 380 -6.11 19.23 -12.30
C GLY A 380 -5.01 20.11 -11.70
N VAL A 381 -4.72 19.94 -10.40
CA VAL A 381 -3.58 20.57 -9.73
C VAL A 381 -2.44 19.55 -9.66
N ASN A 382 -1.28 19.88 -10.23
CA ASN A 382 -0.09 19.00 -10.23
C ASN A 382 0.68 19.01 -8.90
N ASP A 383 0.27 19.84 -7.93
CA ASP A 383 0.77 19.70 -6.57
C ASP A 383 0.09 18.50 -5.96
N SER A 384 0.89 17.50 -5.62
CA SER A 384 0.47 16.30 -4.91
C SER A 384 0.07 16.56 -3.45
N SER A 385 -0.32 17.80 -3.13
CA SER A 385 -0.83 18.21 -1.84
C SER A 385 -2.33 17.98 -1.78
N PHE A 386 -2.76 17.16 -0.83
CA PHE A 386 -4.16 17.08 -0.40
C PHE A 386 -4.41 18.04 0.76
N LYS A 387 -5.67 18.39 1.00
CA LYS A 387 -6.09 19.07 2.23
C LYS A 387 -6.72 18.06 3.16
N GLU A 388 -6.42 18.19 4.44
CA GLU A 388 -7.04 17.40 5.47
C GLU A 388 -7.94 18.25 6.34
N TYR A 389 -9.09 17.68 6.69
CA TYR A 389 -10.04 18.20 7.65
C TYR A 389 -10.12 17.18 8.79
N PRO A 390 -9.37 17.38 9.88
CA PRO A 390 -9.37 16.43 10.99
C PRO A 390 -10.75 16.38 11.65
N LEU A 391 -10.96 15.35 12.48
CA LEU A 391 -12.14 15.32 13.35
C LEU A 391 -12.17 16.56 14.26
N THR A 392 -13.35 17.14 14.51
CA THR A 392 -13.50 18.36 15.32
C THR A 392 -12.84 18.25 16.70
N PHE A 393 -12.84 17.05 17.31
CA PHE A 393 -12.18 16.81 18.60
C PHE A 393 -10.65 16.89 18.55
N ASN A 394 -10.07 16.63 17.38
CA ASN A 394 -8.62 16.64 17.12
C ASN A 394 -8.17 17.95 16.45
N ALA A 395 -9.11 18.78 16.00
CA ALA A 395 -8.82 19.99 15.25
C ALA A 395 -8.22 21.09 16.13
N ILE A 396 -7.23 21.80 15.60
CA ILE A 396 -6.72 23.03 16.21
C ILE A 396 -7.83 24.09 16.13
N PRO A 397 -8.17 24.77 17.24
CA PRO A 397 -9.24 25.78 17.22
C PRO A 397 -9.02 26.84 16.14
N GLY A 398 -10.02 27.02 15.27
CA GLY A 398 -9.98 27.97 14.15
C GLY A 398 -9.52 27.38 12.82
N HIS A 399 -9.28 26.07 12.73
CA HIS A 399 -9.13 25.34 11.48
C HIS A 399 -10.43 24.64 11.09
N LEU A 400 -10.61 24.42 9.79
CA LEU A 400 -11.73 23.64 9.27
C LEU A 400 -11.61 22.17 9.74
N SER A 401 -12.74 21.60 10.17
CA SER A 401 -12.81 20.24 10.71
C SER A 401 -14.14 19.59 10.37
N VAL A 402 -14.22 18.26 10.48
CA VAL A 402 -15.46 17.48 10.32
C VAL A 402 -15.83 16.80 11.63
N MET A 403 -17.12 16.70 11.96
CA MET A 403 -17.52 16.07 13.22
C MET A 403 -17.28 14.55 13.27
N HIS A 404 -17.31 13.88 12.12
CA HIS A 404 -17.22 12.43 12.00
C HIS A 404 -16.75 12.01 10.58
N HIS A 405 -16.03 10.90 10.47
CA HIS A 405 -15.43 10.43 9.22
C HIS A 405 -16.44 9.76 8.26
N ASP A 406 -17.44 9.06 8.80
CA ASP A 406 -18.54 8.45 8.03
C ASP A 406 -19.47 9.54 7.46
N VAL A 407 -19.08 10.11 6.32
CA VAL A 407 -19.83 11.11 5.54
C VAL A 407 -20.80 10.39 4.60
N ARG A 408 -22.05 10.83 4.66
CA ARG A 408 -23.19 10.24 3.94
C ARG A 408 -23.66 11.09 2.77
N SER A 409 -23.59 12.41 2.92
CA SER A 409 -23.94 13.34 1.83
C SER A 409 -23.10 14.60 1.93
N ILE A 410 -22.78 15.16 0.77
CA ILE A 410 -22.04 16.42 0.65
C ILE A 410 -22.90 17.36 -0.18
N LEU A 411 -23.31 18.47 0.42
CA LEU A 411 -24.06 19.54 -0.24
C LEU A 411 -23.19 20.78 -0.30
N VAL A 412 -23.16 21.49 -1.43
CA VAL A 412 -22.30 22.67 -1.61
C VAL A 412 -23.12 23.81 -2.20
N GLU A 413 -23.07 24.97 -1.56
CA GLU A 413 -23.66 26.22 -2.05
C GLU A 413 -22.63 27.35 -1.88
N ASP A 414 -22.27 28.01 -2.97
CA ASP A 414 -21.25 29.07 -3.01
C ASP A 414 -19.91 28.65 -2.36
N SER A 415 -19.55 29.23 -1.20
CA SER A 415 -18.33 28.94 -0.43
C SER A 415 -18.56 28.00 0.74
N THR A 416 -19.79 27.51 0.94
CA THR A 416 -20.17 26.70 2.09
C THR A 416 -20.50 25.28 1.67
N ALA A 417 -19.84 24.31 2.31
CA ALA A 417 -20.17 22.89 2.19
C ALA A 417 -20.82 22.38 3.46
N TYR A 418 -21.81 21.51 3.30
CA TYR A 418 -22.53 20.83 4.37
C TYR A 418 -22.28 19.34 4.25
N TYR A 419 -21.59 18.79 5.24
CA TYR A 419 -21.27 17.39 5.34
C TYR A 419 -22.26 16.74 6.29
N LEU A 420 -23.23 16.00 5.74
CA LEU A 420 -24.00 15.07 6.55
C LEU A 420 -23.09 13.91 6.91
N THR A 421 -22.90 13.70 8.20
CA THR A 421 -22.24 12.53 8.76
C THR A 421 -23.26 11.61 9.41
N ARG A 422 -22.81 10.40 9.79
CA ARG A 422 -23.65 9.43 10.51
C ARG A 422 -24.37 10.02 11.74
N TYR A 423 -23.75 10.96 12.46
CA TYR A 423 -24.24 11.47 13.76
C TYR A 423 -24.63 12.94 13.79
N GLY A 424 -24.63 13.62 12.64
CA GLY A 424 -25.01 15.02 12.56
C GLY A 424 -24.53 15.69 11.28
N ILE A 425 -24.63 17.00 11.22
CA ILE A 425 -24.21 17.80 10.07
C ILE A 425 -23.11 18.79 10.46
N THR A 426 -22.04 18.81 9.67
CA THR A 426 -20.98 19.82 9.76
C THR A 426 -21.13 20.81 8.60
N SER A 427 -21.27 22.08 8.91
CA SER A 427 -21.23 23.17 7.92
C SER A 427 -19.83 23.79 7.93
N MET A 428 -19.17 23.87 6.77
CA MET A 428 -17.85 24.48 6.59
C MET A 428 -17.93 25.62 5.58
N ASP A 429 -17.55 26.83 5.98
CA ASP A 429 -17.39 27.95 5.06
C ASP A 429 -15.90 28.14 4.74
N PHE A 430 -15.54 27.89 3.48
CA PHE A 430 -14.17 27.96 2.98
C PHE A 430 -13.66 29.40 2.84
N GLU A 431 -14.53 30.40 2.72
CA GLU A 431 -14.12 31.81 2.62
C GLU A 431 -13.73 32.34 4.00
N THR A 432 -14.56 32.10 5.01
CA THR A 432 -14.29 32.56 6.38
C THR A 432 -13.43 31.60 7.20
N GLN A 433 -13.19 30.38 6.69
CA GLN A 433 -12.47 29.30 7.39
C GLN A 433 -13.15 28.95 8.73
N THR A 434 -14.48 28.87 8.72
CA THR A 434 -15.27 28.55 9.92
C THR A 434 -16.05 27.25 9.76
N THR A 435 -16.16 26.51 10.85
CA THR A 435 -16.89 25.24 10.93
C THR A 435 -17.95 25.33 12.03
N GLN A 436 -19.13 24.78 11.77
CA GLN A 436 -20.19 24.60 12.76
C GLN A 436 -20.74 23.17 12.70
N ASP A 437 -20.71 22.49 13.85
CA ASP A 437 -21.26 21.15 13.99
C ASP A 437 -22.63 21.17 14.67
N GLN A 438 -23.57 20.39 14.13
CA GLN A 438 -24.89 20.13 14.71
C GLN A 438 -25.05 18.62 14.92
N TRP A 439 -25.00 18.20 16.18
CA TRP A 439 -25.13 16.80 16.58
C TRP A 439 -26.58 16.37 16.65
N PHE A 440 -26.88 15.17 16.13
CA PHE A 440 -28.18 14.55 16.36
C PHE A 440 -28.36 14.14 17.82
N PRO A 441 -29.62 14.08 18.30
CA PRO A 441 -29.95 13.41 19.54
C PRO A 441 -29.46 11.95 19.55
N GLN A 442 -29.15 11.44 20.74
CA GLN A 442 -28.68 10.06 20.89
C GLN A 442 -29.65 9.05 20.27
N GLY A 443 -29.12 8.13 19.46
CA GLY A 443 -29.88 7.06 18.80
C GLY A 443 -30.40 7.41 17.40
N ILE A 444 -30.24 8.66 16.95
CA ILE A 444 -30.57 9.06 15.58
C ILE A 444 -29.34 8.91 14.69
N ILE A 445 -29.53 8.33 13.51
CA ILE A 445 -28.50 8.12 12.49
C ILE A 445 -28.97 8.80 11.21
N GLY A 446 -28.09 9.57 10.57
CA GLY A 446 -28.34 10.18 9.25
C GLY A 446 -28.01 9.23 8.10
N TYR A 447 -28.82 9.26 7.05
CA TYR A 447 -28.65 8.41 5.86
C TYR A 447 -28.40 9.23 4.60
N GLU A 448 -29.21 10.25 4.34
CA GLU A 448 -29.08 11.10 3.16
C GLU A 448 -29.52 12.54 3.48
N ALA A 449 -28.88 13.53 2.88
CA ALA A 449 -29.33 14.91 2.91
C ALA A 449 -29.43 15.49 1.49
N ILE A 450 -30.45 16.31 1.27
CA ILE A 450 -30.66 17.07 0.04
C ILE A 450 -30.94 18.53 0.36
N PHE A 451 -30.63 19.42 -0.59
CA PHE A 451 -31.19 20.77 -0.56
C PHE A 451 -32.68 20.74 -0.90
N VAL A 452 -33.44 21.59 -0.20
CA VAL A 452 -34.80 21.95 -0.59
C VAL A 452 -34.71 23.28 -1.33
N GLU A 453 -34.93 23.22 -2.63
CA GLU A 453 -34.71 24.33 -3.54
C GLU A 453 -36.01 25.02 -3.93
N SER A 454 -35.94 26.34 -4.02
CA SER A 454 -36.97 27.21 -4.60
C SER A 454 -36.44 27.96 -5.82
N ASP A 455 -37.27 28.76 -6.47
CA ASP A 455 -36.85 29.61 -7.60
C ASP A 455 -35.69 30.56 -7.27
N THR A 456 -35.43 30.83 -5.98
CA THR A 456 -34.36 31.70 -5.50
C THR A 456 -33.13 30.96 -4.98
N GLY A 457 -33.08 29.62 -5.11
CA GLY A 457 -32.01 28.76 -4.58
C GLY A 457 -32.43 27.93 -3.36
N PRO A 458 -31.47 27.25 -2.73
CA PRO A 458 -31.70 26.42 -1.54
C PRO A 458 -32.08 27.28 -0.33
N HIS A 459 -33.10 26.87 0.42
CA HIS A 459 -33.54 27.57 1.64
C HIS A 459 -33.51 26.71 2.90
N SER A 460 -33.41 25.39 2.75
CA SER A 460 -33.30 24.43 3.84
C SER A 460 -32.63 23.15 3.38
N ILE A 461 -32.14 22.37 4.32
CA ILE A 461 -31.64 21.01 4.10
C ILE A 461 -32.66 20.03 4.68
N ALA A 462 -33.02 19.02 3.89
CA ALA A 462 -33.83 17.90 4.35
C ALA A 462 -32.94 16.68 4.56
N ILE A 463 -33.10 16.02 5.71
CA ILE A 463 -32.22 14.92 6.15
C ILE A 463 -33.08 13.69 6.43
N ALA A 464 -32.84 12.60 5.71
CA ALA A 464 -33.39 11.28 5.99
C ALA A 464 -32.61 10.61 7.13
N THR A 465 -33.33 10.07 8.12
CA THR A 465 -32.72 9.48 9.32
C THR A 465 -33.45 8.22 9.78
N SER A 466 -32.85 7.55 10.77
CA SER A 466 -33.50 6.44 11.50
C SER A 466 -34.78 6.84 12.24
N HIS A 467 -35.07 8.14 12.37
CA HIS A 467 -36.23 8.68 13.08
C HIS A 467 -37.02 9.70 12.24
N GLY A 468 -37.18 9.42 10.95
CA GLY A 468 -37.95 10.25 10.03
C GLY A 468 -37.09 11.25 9.27
N VAL A 469 -37.76 12.27 8.73
CA VAL A 469 -37.11 13.37 8.02
C VAL A 469 -37.02 14.58 8.92
N HIS A 470 -35.84 15.18 8.98
CA HIS A 470 -35.61 16.47 9.64
C HIS A 470 -35.36 17.55 8.59
N ILE A 471 -36.04 18.70 8.73
CA ILE A 471 -35.85 19.88 7.89
C ILE A 471 -35.16 20.95 8.73
N ALA A 472 -34.01 21.39 8.26
CA ALA A 472 -33.21 22.43 8.89
C ALA A 472 -33.11 23.64 7.96
N ALA A 473 -33.62 24.80 8.41
CA ALA A 473 -33.55 26.02 7.61
C ALA A 473 -32.12 26.55 7.53
N LEU A 474 -31.78 27.14 6.38
CA LEU A 474 -30.50 27.81 6.17
C LEU A 474 -30.60 29.27 6.62
N GLN A 475 -29.63 29.71 7.41
CA GLN A 475 -29.50 31.09 7.85
C GLN A 475 -28.87 31.97 6.77
N VAL A 476 -28.92 33.29 6.97
CA VAL A 476 -28.37 34.28 6.02
C VAL A 476 -26.84 34.19 5.91
N ASP A 477 -26.16 33.66 6.92
CA ASP A 477 -24.73 33.39 6.93
C ASP A 477 -24.37 32.02 6.32
N GLY A 478 -25.35 31.30 5.76
CA GLY A 478 -25.16 29.98 5.16
C GLY A 478 -25.05 28.86 6.18
N PHE A 479 -25.24 29.12 7.47
CA PHE A 479 -25.20 28.06 8.48
C PHE A 479 -26.57 27.45 8.73
N VAL A 480 -26.60 26.17 9.12
CA VAL A 480 -27.83 25.49 9.50
C VAL A 480 -28.33 26.05 10.84
N GLU A 481 -29.63 26.30 10.95
CA GLU A 481 -30.25 26.70 12.22
C GLU A 481 -29.99 25.68 13.36
N PRO A 482 -30.03 26.09 14.64
CA PRO A 482 -29.88 25.17 15.77
C PRO A 482 -30.93 24.06 15.77
N ILE A 483 -30.56 22.87 16.23
CA ILE A 483 -31.43 21.68 16.16
C ILE A 483 -32.79 21.85 16.85
N GLU A 484 -32.91 22.76 17.82
CA GLU A 484 -34.19 23.04 18.50
C GLU A 484 -35.24 23.72 17.61
N SER A 485 -34.84 24.31 16.48
CA SER A 485 -35.74 24.95 15.51
C SER A 485 -36.10 24.06 14.32
N TRP A 486 -35.47 22.89 14.22
CA TRP A 486 -35.71 21.95 13.13
C TRP A 486 -37.13 21.41 13.16
N SER A 487 -37.67 21.18 11.97
CA SER A 487 -39.00 20.59 11.80
C SER A 487 -38.87 19.12 11.45
N SER A 488 -39.52 18.23 12.20
CA SER A 488 -39.38 16.77 12.06
C SER A 488 -40.69 16.10 11.64
N SER A 489 -40.60 15.03 10.86
CA SER A 489 -41.75 14.17 10.53
C SER A 489 -42.08 13.17 11.65
N GLU A 490 -43.00 12.25 11.38
CA GLU A 490 -43.19 11.06 12.21
C GLU A 490 -41.91 10.19 12.24
N ALA A 491 -41.68 9.52 13.37
CA ALA A 491 -40.49 8.72 13.61
C ALA A 491 -40.58 7.36 12.91
N ILE A 492 -40.37 7.38 11.59
CA ILE A 492 -40.30 6.23 10.71
C ILE A 492 -38.93 6.26 10.04
N GLU A 493 -38.20 5.14 10.06
CA GLU A 493 -36.89 5.06 9.43
C GLU A 493 -37.02 5.18 7.90
N VAL A 494 -36.29 6.14 7.33
CA VAL A 494 -36.23 6.41 5.90
C VAL A 494 -34.78 6.57 5.49
N PHE A 495 -34.39 5.94 4.38
CA PHE A 495 -32.99 5.89 3.93
C PHE A 495 -32.72 6.88 2.81
N ALA A 496 -33.66 7.02 1.88
CA ALA A 496 -33.52 7.88 0.71
C ALA A 496 -34.56 9.01 0.71
N ILE A 497 -34.18 10.19 0.23
CA ILE A 497 -35.04 11.37 0.12
C ILE A 497 -34.78 12.15 -1.17
N HIS A 498 -35.83 12.60 -1.84
CA HIS A 498 -35.70 13.40 -3.06
C HIS A 498 -36.76 14.49 -3.18
N GLN A 499 -36.41 15.63 -3.78
CA GLN A 499 -37.38 16.69 -4.10
C GLN A 499 -38.15 16.35 -5.37
N LEU A 500 -39.48 16.36 -5.31
CA LEU A 500 -40.31 16.08 -6.47
C LEU A 500 -40.31 17.29 -7.42
N ALA A 501 -39.99 17.05 -8.70
CA ALA A 501 -40.06 17.99 -9.82
C ALA A 501 -41.50 18.46 -10.19
N ILE A 502 -42.27 18.93 -9.21
CA ILE A 502 -43.61 19.49 -9.39
C ILE A 502 -43.53 21.02 -9.31
N GLU A 503 -44.23 21.72 -10.20
CA GLU A 503 -44.36 23.18 -10.12
C GLU A 503 -45.32 23.59 -8.98
N GLY A 504 -44.87 24.43 -8.05
CA GLY A 504 -45.71 24.92 -6.95
C GLY A 504 -45.01 25.93 -6.05
N SER A 505 -45.79 26.63 -5.20
CA SER A 505 -45.26 27.56 -4.19
C SER A 505 -44.71 26.87 -2.94
N SER A 506 -44.97 25.57 -2.80
CA SER A 506 -44.56 24.71 -1.69
C SER A 506 -43.85 23.51 -2.29
N GLN A 507 -42.64 23.22 -1.82
CA GLN A 507 -41.85 22.11 -2.34
C GLN A 507 -42.36 20.81 -1.74
N GLN A 508 -42.43 19.76 -2.55
CA GLN A 508 -42.79 18.43 -2.09
C GLN A 508 -41.57 17.53 -2.13
N LEU A 509 -41.33 16.80 -1.05
CA LEU A 509 -40.27 15.81 -0.93
C LEU A 509 -40.91 14.43 -0.83
N ILE A 510 -40.24 13.41 -1.33
CA ILE A 510 -40.58 12.02 -1.06
C ILE A 510 -39.42 11.37 -0.31
N ALA A 511 -39.73 10.68 0.78
CA ALA A 511 -38.76 9.93 1.57
C ALA A 511 -39.23 8.50 1.74
N LEU A 512 -38.35 7.53 1.46
CA LEU A 512 -38.68 6.11 1.46
C LEU A 512 -37.70 5.33 2.35
N GLY A 513 -38.23 4.30 3.02
CA GLY A 513 -37.49 3.40 3.89
C GLY A 513 -37.57 1.95 3.40
N ALA A 514 -37.69 1.03 4.35
CA ALA A 514 -37.87 -0.40 4.09
C ALA A 514 -39.34 -0.83 4.22
N ASP A 515 -39.70 -1.96 3.61
CA ASP A 515 -40.99 -2.65 3.79
C ASP A 515 -42.22 -1.76 3.52
N GLY A 516 -42.10 -0.87 2.52
CA GLY A 516 -43.16 0.08 2.15
C GLY A 516 -43.39 1.23 3.13
N GLU A 517 -42.50 1.43 4.09
CA GLU A 517 -42.46 2.64 4.90
C GLU A 517 -41.91 3.82 4.10
N GLY A 518 -42.52 4.99 4.30
CA GLY A 518 -42.18 6.21 3.57
C GLY A 518 -43.34 7.21 3.56
N MET A 519 -43.05 8.42 3.09
CA MET A 519 -43.97 9.56 3.17
C MET A 519 -43.67 10.61 2.11
N VAL A 520 -44.69 11.42 1.80
CA VAL A 520 -44.55 12.64 0.98
C VAL A 520 -44.75 13.86 1.88
N LEU A 521 -43.79 14.78 1.86
CA LEU A 521 -43.69 15.91 2.77
C LEU A 521 -43.85 17.21 1.99
N GLU A 522 -44.58 18.17 2.53
CA GLU A 522 -44.66 19.53 1.97
C GLU A 522 -43.86 20.49 2.85
N VAL A 523 -42.89 21.18 2.24
CA VAL A 523 -41.98 22.09 2.93
C VAL A 523 -42.22 23.52 2.44
N SER A 524 -42.38 24.43 3.40
CA SER A 524 -42.48 25.86 3.12
C SER A 524 -41.12 26.48 2.84
N ALA A 525 -41.10 27.62 2.14
CA ALA A 525 -39.87 28.39 1.88
C ALA A 525 -39.12 28.87 3.15
N GLY A 526 -39.74 28.77 4.33
CA GLY A 526 -39.09 29.04 5.61
C GLY A 526 -38.45 27.80 6.27
N GLY A 527 -38.35 26.68 5.55
CA GLY A 527 -37.78 25.43 6.08
C GLY A 527 -38.63 24.77 7.17
N GLN A 528 -39.95 24.86 7.06
CA GLN A 528 -40.88 24.24 8.01
C GLN A 528 -41.79 23.25 7.30
N LEU A 529 -42.03 22.09 7.92
CA LEU A 529 -42.94 21.07 7.44
C LEU A 529 -44.38 21.55 7.61
N THR A 530 -45.14 21.63 6.51
CA THR A 530 -46.54 22.08 6.53
C THR A 530 -47.52 20.92 6.56
N GLN A 531 -47.25 19.87 5.78
CA GLN A 531 -48.11 18.69 5.65
C GLN A 531 -47.28 17.42 5.38
N THR A 532 -47.83 16.28 5.81
CA THR A 532 -47.32 14.93 5.52
C THR A 532 -48.45 14.11 4.90
N PHE A 533 -48.13 13.34 3.87
CA PHE A 533 -49.05 12.49 3.14
C PHE A 533 -48.51 11.06 3.04
N ASP A 534 -49.42 10.10 3.05
CA ASP A 534 -49.10 8.69 2.80
C ASP A 534 -48.75 8.46 1.31
N LEU A 535 -47.97 7.41 1.07
CA LEU A 535 -47.72 6.88 -0.28
C LEU A 535 -48.99 6.29 -0.90
N GLY A 536 -49.04 6.25 -2.22
CA GLY A 536 -50.09 5.55 -2.97
C GLY A 536 -50.19 4.07 -2.57
N VAL A 537 -51.41 3.52 -2.49
CA VAL A 537 -51.64 2.17 -1.94
C VAL A 537 -50.89 1.08 -2.73
N ASN A 538 -50.91 1.19 -4.06
CA ASN A 538 -50.20 0.26 -4.94
C ASN A 538 -48.69 0.40 -4.83
N PHE A 539 -48.20 1.63 -4.66
CA PHE A 539 -46.76 1.90 -4.49
C PHE A 539 -46.25 1.32 -3.17
N LYS A 540 -46.92 1.62 -2.05
CA LYS A 540 -46.59 1.05 -0.73
C LYS A 540 -46.63 -0.47 -0.75
N SER A 541 -47.65 -1.07 -1.38
CA SER A 541 -47.78 -2.54 -1.44
C SER A 541 -46.64 -3.20 -2.22
N ALA A 542 -46.15 -2.58 -3.28
CA ALA A 542 -45.05 -3.11 -4.08
C ALA A 542 -43.69 -3.00 -3.37
N LEU A 543 -43.47 -1.95 -2.56
CA LEU A 543 -42.27 -1.82 -1.73
C LEU A 543 -42.29 -2.78 -0.53
N ALA A 544 -43.47 -3.13 -0.02
CA ALA A 544 -43.63 -4.13 1.04
C ALA A 544 -43.55 -5.59 0.52
N GLU A 545 -43.64 -5.78 -0.81
CA GLU A 545 -43.45 -7.10 -1.41
C GLU A 545 -41.98 -7.50 -1.23
N ASP A 546 -41.74 -8.60 -0.53
CA ASP A 546 -40.41 -9.13 -0.20
C ASP A 546 -39.51 -8.27 0.70
N GLY A 547 -40.07 -7.24 1.35
CA GLY A 547 -39.36 -6.43 2.35
C GLY A 547 -38.16 -5.69 1.75
N VAL A 548 -38.40 -4.99 0.64
CA VAL A 548 -37.38 -4.23 -0.10
C VAL A 548 -36.93 -3.01 0.69
N VAL A 549 -35.64 -2.67 0.56
CA VAL A 549 -35.01 -1.50 1.20
C VAL A 549 -34.62 -0.50 0.12
N VAL A 550 -35.23 0.68 0.15
CA VAL A 550 -34.88 1.74 -0.79
C VAL A 550 -33.51 2.32 -0.45
N THR A 551 -32.67 2.50 -1.47
CA THR A 551 -31.31 3.03 -1.35
C THR A 551 -31.18 4.40 -1.98
N GLU A 552 -31.82 4.64 -3.13
CA GLU A 552 -31.61 5.82 -3.97
C GLU A 552 -32.91 6.29 -4.63
N LEU A 553 -33.04 7.61 -4.85
CA LEU A 553 -34.23 8.21 -5.46
C LEU A 553 -33.89 9.33 -6.43
N GLU A 554 -34.53 9.31 -7.60
CA GLU A 554 -34.45 10.36 -8.60
C GLU A 554 -35.83 10.59 -9.23
N HIS A 555 -36.23 11.85 -9.42
CA HIS A 555 -37.53 12.20 -10.00
C HIS A 555 -37.40 13.22 -11.13
N GLY A 556 -37.84 12.85 -12.33
CA GLY A 556 -37.72 13.74 -13.48
C GLY A 556 -38.63 13.39 -14.63
N THR A 557 -38.57 14.21 -15.67
CA THR A 557 -39.38 14.06 -16.88
C THR A 557 -38.70 13.12 -17.86
N VAL A 558 -39.45 12.19 -18.45
CA VAL A 558 -38.94 11.38 -19.56
C VAL A 558 -39.15 12.15 -20.88
N PRO A 559 -38.18 12.20 -21.80
CA PRO A 559 -38.34 12.84 -23.11
C PRO A 559 -39.57 12.32 -23.87
N GLY A 560 -40.60 13.16 -24.03
CA GLY A 560 -41.85 12.80 -24.70
C GLY A 560 -42.86 12.03 -23.84
N GLY A 561 -42.58 11.85 -22.55
CA GLY A 561 -43.42 11.19 -21.55
C GLY A 561 -43.86 12.12 -20.40
N GLY A 562 -44.26 11.51 -19.29
CA GLY A 562 -44.60 12.20 -18.05
C GLY A 562 -43.46 12.27 -17.05
N LEU A 563 -43.79 12.64 -15.81
CA LEU A 563 -42.90 12.53 -14.65
C LEU A 563 -42.79 11.07 -14.22
N VAL A 564 -41.57 10.63 -13.94
CA VAL A 564 -41.25 9.26 -13.52
C VAL A 564 -40.34 9.33 -12.31
N LEU A 565 -40.71 8.59 -11.27
CA LEU A 565 -39.89 8.35 -10.09
C LEU A 565 -39.09 7.07 -10.31
N TYR A 566 -37.77 7.19 -10.22
CA TYR A 566 -36.81 6.09 -10.25
C TYR A 566 -36.45 5.74 -8.81
N ILE A 567 -36.61 4.47 -8.46
CA ILE A 567 -36.35 3.96 -7.11
C ILE A 567 -35.27 2.89 -7.20
N GLY A 568 -34.12 3.18 -6.62
CA GLY A 568 -33.05 2.22 -6.40
C GLY A 568 -33.28 1.45 -5.10
N THR A 569 -32.94 0.17 -5.09
CA THR A 569 -33.08 -0.69 -3.92
C THR A 569 -31.88 -1.62 -3.80
N GLU A 570 -31.78 -2.31 -2.66
CA GLU A 570 -30.79 -3.35 -2.38
C GLU A 570 -30.89 -4.61 -3.28
N ARG A 571 -31.97 -4.71 -4.08
CA ARG A 571 -32.26 -5.85 -4.96
C ARG A 571 -32.51 -5.47 -6.41
N GLY A 572 -32.66 -4.19 -6.75
CA GLY A 572 -32.94 -3.79 -8.11
C GLY A 572 -33.36 -2.34 -8.25
N MET A 573 -33.94 -2.03 -9.40
CA MET A 573 -34.50 -0.71 -9.68
C MET A 573 -35.95 -0.81 -10.13
N MET A 574 -36.82 -0.01 -9.53
CA MET A 574 -38.20 0.19 -9.96
C MET A 574 -38.39 1.55 -10.65
N THR A 575 -39.39 1.63 -11.50
CA THR A 575 -39.89 2.89 -12.08
C THR A 575 -41.36 3.07 -11.77
N LEU A 576 -41.76 4.27 -11.36
CA LEU A 576 -43.16 4.64 -11.11
C LEU A 576 -43.52 5.87 -11.93
N GLU A 577 -44.46 5.72 -12.87
CA GLU A 577 -45.02 6.86 -13.61
C GLU A 577 -46.00 7.63 -12.72
N SER A 578 -45.48 8.57 -11.92
CA SER A 578 -46.25 9.39 -11.01
C SER A 578 -45.59 10.75 -10.83
N ALA A 579 -46.39 11.80 -10.77
CA ALA A 579 -45.89 13.13 -10.45
C ALA A 579 -45.71 13.34 -8.94
N THR A 580 -46.38 12.54 -8.09
CA THR A 580 -46.46 12.82 -6.65
C THR A 580 -46.15 11.63 -5.75
N GLY A 581 -46.12 10.41 -6.27
CA GLY A 581 -46.01 9.16 -5.48
C GLY A 581 -47.22 8.82 -4.61
N ARG A 582 -48.29 9.63 -4.65
CA ARG A 582 -49.51 9.47 -3.83
C ARG A 582 -50.69 8.87 -4.58
N ASP A 583 -50.58 8.74 -5.89
CA ASP A 583 -51.63 8.22 -6.75
C ASP A 583 -51.66 6.68 -6.75
N ASP A 584 -52.67 6.10 -7.39
CA ASP A 584 -52.82 4.65 -7.51
C ASP A 584 -51.92 4.05 -8.60
N ALA A 585 -50.84 4.73 -9.00
CA ALA A 585 -49.88 4.22 -9.96
C ALA A 585 -49.15 2.98 -9.39
N THR A 586 -48.83 2.02 -10.26
CA THR A 586 -48.15 0.78 -9.86
C THR A 586 -46.72 0.81 -10.37
N PRO A 587 -45.71 0.63 -9.51
CA PRO A 587 -44.32 0.59 -9.94
C PRO A 587 -44.03 -0.69 -10.74
N SER A 588 -43.00 -0.64 -11.58
CA SER A 588 -42.51 -1.79 -12.34
C SER A 588 -41.02 -1.98 -12.18
N TRP A 589 -40.57 -3.21 -11.94
CA TRP A 589 -39.15 -3.57 -11.91
C TRP A 589 -38.50 -3.46 -13.30
N ARG A 590 -37.37 -2.76 -13.38
CA ARG A 590 -36.51 -2.74 -14.57
C ARG A 590 -35.59 -3.97 -14.59
N PHE A 591 -34.94 -4.20 -13.46
CA PHE A 591 -34.13 -5.37 -13.13
C PHE A 591 -34.32 -5.68 -11.65
N PHE A 592 -34.16 -6.95 -11.29
CA PHE A 592 -34.30 -7.46 -9.92
C PHE A 592 -33.45 -8.70 -9.74
N PHE A 593 -32.81 -8.83 -8.58
CA PHE A 593 -32.09 -10.02 -8.19
C PHE A 593 -32.15 -10.24 -6.69
N ASP A 594 -32.63 -11.42 -6.31
CA ASP A 594 -32.50 -11.97 -4.97
C ASP A 594 -31.86 -13.37 -5.06
N PRO A 595 -30.79 -13.66 -4.29
CA PRO A 595 -30.26 -15.02 -4.19
C PRO A 595 -31.22 -16.00 -3.48
N ASN A 596 -32.16 -15.48 -2.68
CA ASN A 596 -33.19 -16.27 -2.01
C ASN A 596 -34.44 -16.43 -2.90
N PRO A 597 -35.28 -17.45 -2.65
CA PRO A 597 -36.54 -17.60 -3.39
C PRO A 597 -37.49 -16.42 -3.13
N SER A 598 -37.72 -15.62 -4.18
CA SER A 598 -38.66 -14.50 -4.24
C SER A 598 -39.84 -14.82 -5.17
N ASP A 599 -40.99 -14.17 -4.95
CA ASP A 599 -42.11 -14.17 -5.90
C ASP A 599 -41.82 -13.31 -7.15
N ILE A 600 -40.80 -12.44 -7.10
CA ILE A 600 -40.34 -11.60 -8.20
C ILE A 600 -39.26 -12.36 -9.00
N PRO A 601 -39.40 -12.51 -10.33
CA PRO A 601 -38.42 -13.24 -11.12
C PRO A 601 -37.11 -12.45 -11.28
N ASN A 602 -35.99 -13.12 -11.06
CA ASN A 602 -34.66 -12.55 -11.30
C ASN A 602 -34.49 -12.16 -12.78
N LYS A 603 -34.10 -10.91 -13.02
CA LYS A 603 -33.85 -10.33 -14.34
C LYS A 603 -32.63 -9.40 -14.27
N ILE A 604 -31.47 -9.90 -14.70
CA ILE A 604 -30.18 -9.19 -14.65
C ILE A 604 -29.46 -9.12 -16.01
N ASP A 605 -30.14 -9.48 -17.11
CA ASP A 605 -29.53 -9.53 -18.46
C ASP A 605 -29.00 -8.15 -18.93
N ASP A 606 -29.58 -7.09 -18.39
CA ASP A 606 -29.23 -5.70 -18.71
C ASP A 606 -28.09 -5.16 -17.81
N LEU A 607 -27.58 -5.97 -16.87
CA LEU A 607 -26.54 -5.60 -15.90
C LEU A 607 -25.19 -6.25 -16.23
N ARG A 608 -24.14 -5.67 -15.66
CA ARG A 608 -22.78 -6.22 -15.76
C ARG A 608 -22.63 -7.33 -14.71
N THR A 609 -21.76 -8.30 -15.00
CA THR A 609 -21.37 -9.31 -14.01
C THR A 609 -20.32 -8.75 -13.07
N LEU A 610 -20.36 -9.13 -11.79
CA LEU A 610 -19.33 -8.77 -10.82
C LEU A 610 -17.93 -9.19 -11.31
N ASN A 611 -16.92 -8.41 -10.91
CA ASN A 611 -15.51 -8.73 -11.13
C ASN A 611 -15.12 -10.04 -10.43
N LEU A 612 -14.05 -10.68 -10.90
CA LEU A 612 -13.49 -11.85 -10.22
C LEU A 612 -13.02 -11.47 -8.81
N GLY A 613 -13.48 -12.20 -7.80
CA GLY A 613 -13.17 -11.91 -6.39
C GLY A 613 -14.09 -10.89 -5.73
N ALA A 614 -14.93 -10.17 -6.48
CA ALA A 614 -15.93 -9.28 -5.92
C ALA A 614 -17.08 -10.07 -5.27
N SER A 615 -17.60 -9.55 -4.15
CA SER A 615 -18.78 -10.08 -3.48
C SER A 615 -19.87 -9.01 -3.42
N GLY A 616 -21.14 -9.41 -3.47
CA GLY A 616 -22.27 -8.49 -3.41
C GLY A 616 -23.42 -8.87 -4.34
N ASN A 617 -24.43 -7.99 -4.41
CA ASN A 617 -25.54 -8.13 -5.33
C ASN A 617 -25.30 -7.25 -6.57
N PRO A 618 -25.15 -7.80 -7.78
CA PRO A 618 -24.95 -6.98 -8.99
C PRO A 618 -26.14 -6.07 -9.31
N ALA A 619 -27.33 -6.35 -8.77
CA ALA A 619 -28.54 -5.56 -8.96
C ALA A 619 -28.78 -4.53 -7.85
N GLU A 620 -27.94 -4.47 -6.83
CA GLU A 620 -28.02 -3.41 -5.82
C GLU A 620 -27.74 -2.06 -6.48
N VAL A 621 -28.63 -1.10 -6.27
CA VAL A 621 -28.47 0.27 -6.76
C VAL A 621 -27.84 1.10 -5.65
N GLN A 622 -26.66 1.63 -5.89
CA GLN A 622 -25.88 2.39 -4.91
C GLN A 622 -25.75 3.87 -5.26
N ALA A 623 -26.03 4.23 -6.51
CA ALA A 623 -26.13 5.61 -6.94
C ALA A 623 -27.12 5.74 -8.09
N LEU A 624 -27.95 6.78 -8.07
CA LEU A 624 -28.80 7.16 -9.20
C LEU A 624 -28.59 8.63 -9.54
N LYS A 625 -28.46 8.93 -10.84
CA LYS A 625 -28.43 10.34 -11.26
C LYS A 625 -29.05 10.59 -12.62
N LEU A 626 -30.05 11.47 -12.67
CA LEU A 626 -30.61 11.98 -13.93
C LEU A 626 -29.68 13.03 -14.55
N ASP A 627 -29.46 12.92 -15.86
CA ASP A 627 -28.55 13.79 -16.60
C ASP A 627 -29.04 14.07 -18.04
N GLY A 628 -28.67 15.22 -18.59
CA GLY A 628 -29.05 15.67 -19.92
C GLY A 628 -28.70 17.14 -20.18
N PRO A 629 -29.17 17.72 -21.30
CA PRO A 629 -28.84 19.10 -21.68
C PRO A 629 -29.24 20.17 -20.66
N ASN A 630 -30.20 19.87 -19.78
CA ASN A 630 -30.57 20.66 -18.62
C ASN A 630 -31.37 19.78 -17.65
N VAL A 631 -31.43 20.20 -16.38
CA VAL A 631 -32.13 19.50 -15.28
C VAL A 631 -33.61 19.21 -15.59
N GLN A 632 -34.25 20.03 -16.43
CA GLN A 632 -35.67 19.89 -16.79
C GLN A 632 -35.92 18.92 -17.95
N ASN A 633 -34.87 18.47 -18.64
CA ASN A 633 -34.95 17.56 -19.79
C ASN A 633 -33.81 16.53 -19.73
N PRO A 634 -33.82 15.61 -18.75
CA PRO A 634 -32.84 14.55 -18.70
C PRO A 634 -33.02 13.61 -19.90
N THR A 635 -31.91 13.12 -20.43
CA THR A 635 -31.86 12.17 -21.56
C THR A 635 -31.29 10.81 -21.16
N VAL A 636 -30.54 10.77 -20.06
CA VAL A 636 -29.91 9.57 -19.53
C VAL A 636 -30.13 9.49 -18.02
N LEU A 637 -30.27 8.28 -17.50
CA LEU A 637 -30.18 7.98 -16.08
C LEU A 637 -28.91 7.15 -15.87
N TRP A 638 -28.00 7.66 -15.05
CA TRP A 638 -26.82 6.94 -14.59
C TRP A 638 -27.17 6.08 -13.39
N ILE A 639 -26.67 4.85 -13.37
CA ILE A 639 -26.95 3.84 -12.35
C ILE A 639 -25.62 3.26 -11.89
N GLY A 640 -25.25 3.51 -10.63
CA GLY A 640 -24.10 2.88 -9.98
C GLY A 640 -24.52 1.58 -9.29
N THR A 641 -23.77 0.51 -9.53
CA THR A 641 -23.97 -0.79 -8.88
C THR A 641 -22.62 -1.37 -8.44
N PRO A 642 -22.60 -2.43 -7.61
CA PRO A 642 -21.39 -3.22 -7.34
C PRO A 642 -20.74 -3.82 -8.59
N SER A 643 -21.49 -3.93 -9.69
CA SER A 643 -20.98 -4.49 -10.94
C SER A 643 -20.37 -3.46 -11.88
N GLY A 644 -20.52 -2.15 -11.62
CA GLY A 644 -20.07 -1.09 -12.50
C GLY A 644 -21.10 0.02 -12.70
N LEU A 645 -20.72 0.97 -13.55
CA LEU A 645 -21.58 2.06 -13.99
C LEU A 645 -22.40 1.65 -15.22
N HIS A 646 -23.71 1.91 -15.16
CA HIS A 646 -24.64 1.67 -16.25
C HIS A 646 -25.31 2.97 -16.67
N SER A 647 -25.69 3.05 -17.94
CA SER A 647 -26.45 4.18 -18.47
C SER A 647 -27.77 3.70 -19.06
N LEU A 648 -28.87 4.31 -18.66
CA LEU A 648 -30.21 4.09 -19.23
C LEU A 648 -30.57 5.26 -20.13
N ASN A 649 -30.67 5.02 -21.43
CA ASN A 649 -31.17 6.01 -22.37
C ASN A 649 -32.68 6.18 -22.20
N LEU A 650 -33.12 7.35 -21.72
CA LEU A 650 -34.52 7.59 -21.37
C LEU A 650 -35.44 7.68 -22.60
N GLN A 651 -34.89 7.99 -23.78
CA GLN A 651 -35.67 8.07 -25.02
C GLN A 651 -35.86 6.70 -25.68
N LEU A 652 -34.81 5.86 -25.68
CA LEU A 652 -34.83 4.53 -26.30
C LEU A 652 -35.22 3.43 -25.32
N ASN A 653 -35.20 3.72 -24.02
CA ASN A 653 -35.39 2.77 -22.92
C ASN A 653 -34.43 1.57 -23.00
N ASP A 654 -33.16 1.87 -23.32
CA ASP A 654 -32.10 0.89 -23.54
C ASP A 654 -30.96 1.10 -22.53
N MET A 655 -30.41 0.01 -22.01
CA MET A 655 -29.32 0.02 -21.04
C MET A 655 -27.98 -0.24 -21.74
N SER A 656 -26.92 0.45 -21.31
CA SER A 656 -25.56 0.18 -21.77
C SER A 656 -24.58 0.18 -20.61
N PHE A 657 -23.50 -0.61 -20.76
CA PHE A 657 -22.42 -0.75 -19.79
C PHE A 657 -21.10 -1.13 -20.50
N GLY A 658 -19.97 -0.96 -19.80
CA GLY A 658 -18.63 -1.30 -20.27
C GLY A 658 -17.97 -0.27 -21.19
N GLY A 659 -16.78 -0.60 -21.70
CA GLY A 659 -16.03 0.27 -22.61
C GLY A 659 -15.48 1.52 -21.90
N LEU A 660 -16.04 2.70 -22.19
CA LEU A 660 -15.66 3.95 -21.50
C LEU A 660 -16.28 4.08 -20.10
N LEU A 661 -17.23 3.20 -19.75
CA LEU A 661 -17.89 3.17 -18.44
C LEU A 661 -17.23 2.17 -17.48
N GLU A 662 -16.02 1.74 -17.81
CA GLU A 662 -15.27 0.73 -17.07
C GLU A 662 -13.95 1.33 -16.59
N HIS A 663 -13.60 1.07 -15.34
CA HIS A 663 -12.31 1.46 -14.81
C HIS A 663 -11.20 0.74 -15.60
N PRO A 664 -10.21 1.45 -16.17
CA PRO A 664 -9.20 0.86 -17.05
C PRO A 664 -8.20 -0.06 -16.33
N GLY A 665 -8.23 -0.10 -14.99
CA GLY A 665 -7.26 -0.78 -14.14
C GLY A 665 -5.96 0.01 -14.01
N ASN A 666 -5.22 -0.21 -12.92
CA ASN A 666 -3.82 0.21 -12.80
C ASN A 666 -2.95 -1.01 -13.13
N ASP A 667 -1.99 -0.87 -14.04
CA ASP A 667 -0.99 -1.89 -14.38
C ASP A 667 -1.52 -3.33 -14.59
N ALA A 668 -2.69 -3.45 -15.23
CA ALA A 668 -3.33 -4.68 -15.67
C ALA A 668 -3.91 -5.60 -14.58
N ASP A 669 -3.92 -5.19 -13.31
CA ASP A 669 -4.70 -5.86 -12.26
C ASP A 669 -6.04 -5.13 -12.05
N GLU A 670 -7.14 -5.79 -12.46
CA GLU A 670 -8.48 -5.37 -12.06
C GLU A 670 -8.62 -5.58 -10.56
N LEU A 671 -8.42 -4.53 -9.75
CA LEU A 671 -8.76 -4.56 -8.33
C LEU A 671 -10.22 -5.02 -8.18
N ALA A 672 -10.45 -5.98 -7.28
CA ALA A 672 -11.75 -6.66 -7.15
C ALA A 672 -12.91 -5.66 -6.94
N LYS A 673 -12.64 -4.53 -6.29
CA LYS A 673 -13.63 -3.51 -5.94
C LYS A 673 -13.66 -2.28 -6.86
N SER A 674 -12.71 -2.11 -7.78
CA SER A 674 -12.54 -0.90 -8.62
C SER A 674 -13.80 -0.41 -9.36
N ASN A 675 -14.74 -1.31 -9.67
CA ASN A 675 -16.00 -1.00 -10.34
C ASN A 675 -17.23 -1.01 -9.41
N ASN A 676 -17.05 -1.03 -8.08
CA ASN A 676 -18.13 -0.89 -7.10
C ASN A 676 -18.49 0.58 -6.94
N ILE A 677 -19.58 1.04 -7.57
CA ILE A 677 -19.87 2.47 -7.73
C ILE A 677 -20.78 3.00 -6.62
N HIS A 678 -20.29 3.96 -5.84
CA HIS A 678 -21.00 4.57 -4.71
C HIS A 678 -21.51 5.99 -4.98
N SER A 679 -20.99 6.69 -5.99
CA SER A 679 -21.47 8.03 -6.33
C SER A 679 -21.26 8.37 -7.81
N VAL A 680 -22.16 9.18 -8.35
CA VAL A 680 -22.12 9.67 -9.73
C VAL A 680 -22.41 11.16 -9.76
N TYR A 681 -21.50 11.94 -10.32
CA TYR A 681 -21.61 13.40 -10.43
C TYR A 681 -21.33 13.89 -11.85
N PRO A 682 -22.38 14.16 -12.65
CA PRO A 682 -22.24 14.77 -13.98
C PRO A 682 -21.82 16.23 -13.89
N THR A 683 -20.78 16.62 -14.63
CA THR A 683 -20.27 18.01 -14.72
C THR A 683 -20.74 18.75 -15.98
N GLY A 684 -21.46 18.04 -16.87
CA GLY A 684 -21.94 18.52 -18.16
C GLY A 684 -21.13 17.97 -19.34
N ASP A 685 -19.79 18.08 -19.27
CA ASP A 685 -18.89 17.54 -20.30
C ASP A 685 -18.30 16.17 -19.91
N GLU A 686 -18.18 15.92 -18.60
CA GLU A 686 -17.60 14.71 -18.02
C GLU A 686 -18.46 14.19 -16.85
N ILE A 687 -18.22 12.96 -16.43
CA ILE A 687 -18.88 12.36 -15.27
C ILE A 687 -17.81 11.92 -14.30
N LEU A 688 -17.90 12.42 -13.07
CA LEU A 688 -17.07 11.95 -11.97
C LEU A 688 -17.78 10.77 -11.31
N VAL A 689 -17.04 9.69 -11.10
CA VAL A 689 -17.56 8.43 -10.55
C VAL A 689 -16.73 8.10 -9.32
N GLY A 690 -17.37 7.97 -8.16
CA GLY A 690 -16.73 7.49 -6.95
C GLY A 690 -16.95 5.99 -6.80
N SER A 691 -15.88 5.20 -6.86
CA SER A 691 -15.90 3.76 -6.62
C SER A 691 -15.02 3.38 -5.43
N SER A 692 -15.24 2.18 -4.88
CA SER A 692 -14.25 1.56 -3.99
C SER A 692 -12.98 1.28 -4.81
N ALA A 693 -11.83 1.84 -4.44
CA ALA A 693 -10.55 1.39 -4.98
C ALA A 693 -10.16 0.09 -4.28
#